data_AF-A0A518JRE3-F1
#
_entry.id   AF-A0A518JRE3-F1
#
_cell.length_a   1.000
_cell.length_b   1.000
_cell.length_c   1.000
_cell.angle_alpha   90.00
_cell.angle_beta   90.00
_cell.angle_gamma   90.00
#
_symmetry.space_group_name_H-M   'P 1'
#
loop_
_entity.id
_entity.type
_entity.pdbx_description
1 polymer ?
#
loop_
_entity_poly.entity_id
_entity_poly.type
_entity_poly.pdbx_seq_one_letter_code
_entity_poly.pdbx_strand_id
1 'polypeptide(L)'
;MASHLSFADRENLLETIRSLSGEELDVIVLLRRTGEWALVLDPEFGFEQALLRNLTQLANYLRLHHASEDIASIARGAIQFVVTNHGRPTAGEDQSEAEYREATKFHALGQAFIASYAVHEIAVRLEEPVAYHPPAITAEEQARAEDIFEKLSSLSGCDDELTERVIENLDVIQHLADCGFLKRLAANAKTLIDVLHDASRSNDDKVCARGALRYFVEDDDAINDGLGLIGYLDDLFILQTAVDLVSPLREPLIELLDHVVGVWPFLNMLTLDDGSGPRAASEFTILNSALSCRNLRDTKTLNTMLIAPETGPIAILIGFVSTLGLAHEAGLRQLTESSFNPGQKVLVDYSAVAVFEGIDNLPDGRRMFKLRKDRTERGQKNLGSITYWPISDLYRLVPVDSTRVARGEVGWKARNTETAICGLDFLFNGPNKADVHAIKKKVVVVMPTTLAAEFCKSTLLYGQPIKDVIPIGQISSDGEEAEQWSTRFGTQPPVLLFASDLDVACSFAQENPDEIELIVVDVAGRNREKHAGIKLLNRLKVPCLMIATERIANETESDQHNDLSVWEWGAEDLKALVWPERKLAANAGEIAKFEHRVRATSSAKPIIEIVSSPIVGVTFSAFATVRRLAKRRGPDGLPELEEIVAQAFYAITRLMRCATKLQDESQSVLEVLGRVTKIESLVASSNYLSEDERNAAVEVAERIRDLLNSLRECNPKSEAMQKVLSQFPKADVLCADARLVPELETAFTGKPNRVHASAAAGESFGNGLIVTGWFKQSRMASVLSPPIADPIVLLLYDVERKWHKQFSEQRQKMRGERTRLRGRNAIFPSMTGWKNPRPPAEVRQVEVPEVDAIEEVQDDIDEGFRQRIYDQVGSGHSEADAKARLLIFAGGVYGLFTDKYKLNVVTHLLAGTHDDDDGKAMVKLVGAKDVAVGDKVVFRPKSRDLIREVADELLDPGERELSGLWRIALRTYIDEHSLSDEVVCQKLQTAGCKTQLQAISNWIHDDDVIAPQKYQTDVPAIASVTGNEELSRKTDAVIAAIKNVRSAHQQKAPRLIAKRIRKKAASVVRQEQADEAVVQLGDDLVLLRVSETASKLMPVKYTAANRLIEGDTWHE
;
A
#
# COMPACT_ATOMS: atom_id res chain seq x y z
N MET A 1 -11.63 -31.02 4.86
CA MET A 1 -10.77 -31.21 6.04
C MET A 1 -9.32 -31.23 5.55
N ALA A 2 -8.55 -30.17 5.87
CA ALA A 2 -7.10 -30.01 5.68
C ALA A 2 -6.46 -30.54 4.37
N SER A 3 -6.44 -29.67 3.35
CA SER A 3 -5.63 -29.75 2.12
C SER A 3 -4.14 -29.51 2.39
N HIS A 4 -3.49 -30.38 3.17
CA HIS A 4 -2.09 -30.23 3.52
C HIS A 4 -1.34 -31.55 3.41
N LEU A 5 -0.11 -31.50 2.89
CA LEU A 5 0.80 -32.63 2.88
C LEU A 5 1.29 -32.84 4.32
N SER A 6 1.15 -34.04 4.87
CA SER A 6 1.77 -34.40 6.15
C SER A 6 3.21 -34.84 5.93
N PHE A 7 3.98 -34.92 7.02
CA PHE A 7 5.32 -35.51 6.96
C PHE A 7 5.32 -37.00 6.56
N ALA A 8 4.24 -37.73 6.86
CA ALA A 8 4.10 -39.13 6.43
C ALA A 8 3.89 -39.23 4.91
N ASP A 9 3.09 -38.33 4.35
CA ASP A 9 2.83 -38.26 2.91
C ASP A 9 4.10 -37.95 2.13
N ARG A 10 4.89 -36.97 2.62
CA ARG A 10 6.20 -36.64 2.04
C ARG A 10 7.09 -37.86 1.84
N GLU A 11 7.22 -38.71 2.86
CA GLU A 11 8.14 -39.86 2.82
C GLU A 11 7.63 -40.96 1.90
N ASN A 12 6.32 -41.22 1.91
CA ASN A 12 5.69 -42.15 0.97
C ASN A 12 5.91 -41.70 -0.49
N LEU A 13 5.80 -40.40 -0.76
CA LEU A 13 6.06 -39.85 -2.08
C LEU A 13 7.54 -40.02 -2.48
N LEU A 14 8.48 -39.79 -1.55
CA LEU A 14 9.92 -39.99 -1.79
C LEU A 14 10.28 -41.46 -2.06
N GLU A 15 9.66 -42.42 -1.36
CA GLU A 15 9.83 -43.86 -1.65
C GLU A 15 9.29 -44.24 -3.03
N THR A 16 8.16 -43.65 -3.42
CA THR A 16 7.55 -43.88 -4.74
C THR A 16 8.46 -43.42 -5.87
N ILE A 17 9.09 -42.24 -5.77
CA ILE A 17 10.09 -41.78 -6.77
C ILE A 17 11.23 -42.77 -6.87
N ARG A 18 11.79 -43.25 -5.74
CA ARG A 18 12.94 -44.18 -5.78
C ARG A 18 12.63 -45.45 -6.54
N SER A 19 11.37 -45.92 -6.52
CA SER A 19 10.92 -47.04 -7.33
C SER A 19 10.86 -46.68 -8.82
N LEU A 20 10.28 -45.51 -9.16
CA LEU A 20 10.10 -45.06 -10.55
C LEU A 20 11.43 -44.67 -11.22
N SER A 21 12.39 -44.13 -10.47
CA SER A 21 13.73 -43.79 -10.97
C SER A 21 14.50 -44.99 -11.53
N GLY A 22 14.11 -46.22 -11.19
CA GLY A 22 14.71 -47.45 -11.72
C GLY A 22 14.09 -47.97 -13.03
N GLU A 23 13.03 -47.32 -13.55
CA GLU A 23 12.39 -47.74 -14.81
C GLU A 23 13.03 -47.03 -16.02
N GLU A 24 13.44 -47.80 -17.03
CA GLU A 24 13.96 -47.26 -18.29
C GLU A 24 12.82 -46.90 -19.25
N LEU A 25 12.61 -45.60 -19.48
CA LEU A 25 11.71 -45.05 -20.48
C LEU A 25 12.49 -44.17 -21.48
N ASP A 26 12.04 -44.16 -22.73
CA ASP A 26 12.60 -43.31 -23.78
C ASP A 26 12.42 -41.82 -23.45
N VAL A 27 13.51 -41.05 -23.56
CA VAL A 27 13.55 -39.63 -23.19
C VAL A 27 12.59 -38.80 -24.05
N ILE A 28 12.53 -39.03 -25.36
CA ILE A 28 11.68 -38.26 -26.28
C ILE A 28 10.21 -38.50 -25.94
N VAL A 29 9.84 -39.76 -25.67
CA VAL A 29 8.48 -40.11 -25.23
C VAL A 29 8.11 -39.40 -23.93
N LEU A 30 9.05 -39.32 -22.97
CA LEU A 30 8.83 -38.68 -21.68
C LEU A 30 8.65 -37.16 -21.82
N LEU A 31 9.47 -36.51 -22.64
CA LEU A 31 9.40 -35.07 -22.92
C LEU A 31 8.06 -34.71 -23.58
N ARG A 32 7.64 -35.46 -24.61
CA ARG A 32 6.34 -35.25 -25.28
C ARG A 32 5.17 -35.38 -24.31
N ARG A 33 5.17 -36.45 -23.50
CA ARG A 33 4.14 -36.68 -22.47
C ARG A 33 4.08 -35.54 -21.45
N THR A 34 5.22 -34.93 -21.11
CA THR A 34 5.26 -33.77 -20.21
C THR A 34 4.54 -32.57 -20.83
N GLY A 35 4.72 -32.33 -22.14
CA GLY A 35 3.96 -31.32 -22.90
C GLY A 35 2.46 -31.61 -22.94
N GLU A 36 2.07 -32.85 -23.27
CA GLU A 36 0.66 -33.28 -23.28
C GLU A 36 0.00 -33.09 -21.92
N TRP A 37 0.70 -33.43 -20.84
CA TRP A 37 0.21 -33.24 -19.47
C TRP A 37 0.02 -31.75 -19.14
N ALA A 38 0.98 -30.92 -19.52
CA ALA A 38 0.95 -29.49 -19.24
C ALA A 38 -0.22 -28.78 -19.95
N LEU A 39 -0.60 -29.22 -21.16
CA LEU A 39 -1.74 -28.66 -21.91
C LEU A 39 -3.10 -28.86 -21.22
N VAL A 40 -3.20 -29.82 -20.30
CA VAL A 40 -4.45 -30.16 -19.58
C VAL A 40 -4.42 -29.64 -18.13
N LEU A 41 -3.39 -28.89 -17.74
CA LEU A 41 -3.24 -28.33 -16.40
C LEU A 41 -4.08 -27.04 -16.25
N ASP A 42 -4.94 -26.99 -15.24
CA ASP A 42 -5.69 -25.78 -14.85
C ASP A 42 -5.25 -25.33 -13.44
N PRO A 43 -4.55 -24.19 -13.29
CA PRO A 43 -4.02 -23.75 -12.00
C PRO A 43 -5.11 -23.20 -11.08
N GLU A 44 -5.62 -24.07 -10.20
CA GLU A 44 -6.64 -23.71 -9.20
C GLU A 44 -6.07 -23.24 -7.86
N PHE A 45 -4.90 -23.75 -7.43
CA PHE A 45 -4.38 -23.58 -6.05
C PHE A 45 -3.01 -22.88 -5.97
N GLY A 46 -2.33 -22.70 -7.11
CA GLY A 46 -1.04 -22.03 -7.24
C GLY A 46 0.16 -22.96 -7.26
N PHE A 47 0.03 -24.17 -6.73
CA PHE A 47 1.08 -25.21 -6.78
C PHE A 47 1.32 -25.72 -8.21
N GLU A 48 0.32 -25.61 -9.08
CA GLU A 48 0.37 -26.06 -10.46
C GLU A 48 1.36 -25.24 -11.30
N GLN A 49 1.50 -23.94 -11.02
CA GLN A 49 2.47 -23.08 -11.71
C GLN A 49 3.92 -23.46 -11.36
N ALA A 50 4.15 -23.76 -10.08
CA ALA A 50 5.42 -24.26 -9.59
C ALA A 50 5.80 -25.61 -10.21
N LEU A 51 4.81 -26.50 -10.29
CA LEU A 51 4.94 -27.82 -10.87
C LEU A 51 5.36 -27.72 -12.33
N LEU A 52 4.68 -26.90 -13.14
CA LEU A 52 5.04 -26.72 -14.55
C LEU A 52 6.49 -26.22 -14.71
N ARG A 53 6.89 -25.23 -13.92
CA ARG A 53 8.26 -24.69 -13.93
C ARG A 53 9.29 -25.79 -13.60
N ASN A 54 9.07 -26.52 -12.52
CA ASN A 54 9.99 -27.58 -12.09
C ASN A 54 10.01 -28.73 -13.10
N LEU A 55 8.87 -29.08 -13.71
CA LEU A 55 8.81 -30.07 -14.80
C LEU A 55 9.61 -29.63 -16.02
N THR A 56 9.50 -28.36 -16.40
CA THR A 56 10.30 -27.80 -17.51
C THR A 56 11.79 -27.88 -17.18
N GLN A 57 12.18 -27.56 -15.95
CA GLN A 57 13.58 -27.71 -15.53
C GLN A 57 14.06 -29.16 -15.52
N LEU A 58 13.24 -30.10 -15.02
CA LEU A 58 13.56 -31.53 -15.05
C LEU A 58 13.66 -32.06 -16.48
N ALA A 59 12.77 -31.63 -17.37
CA ALA A 59 12.81 -31.95 -18.79
C ALA A 59 14.08 -31.40 -19.45
N ASN A 60 14.51 -30.19 -19.09
CA ASN A 60 15.77 -29.62 -19.56
C ASN A 60 16.99 -30.37 -19.02
N TYR A 61 17.00 -30.75 -17.73
CA TYR A 61 18.07 -31.60 -17.17
C TYR A 61 18.12 -32.95 -17.87
N LEU A 62 16.96 -33.56 -18.14
CA LEU A 62 16.89 -34.83 -18.86
C LEU A 62 17.44 -34.68 -20.29
N ARG A 63 17.16 -33.57 -20.98
CA ARG A 63 17.72 -33.26 -22.31
C ARG A 63 19.24 -33.10 -22.26
N LEU A 64 19.75 -32.24 -21.36
CA LEU A 64 21.16 -31.87 -21.27
C LEU A 64 22.04 -32.98 -20.69
N HIS A 65 21.53 -33.78 -19.75
CA HIS A 65 22.28 -34.80 -19.02
C HIS A 65 21.77 -36.22 -19.26
N HIS A 66 21.14 -36.49 -20.40
CA HIS A 66 20.64 -37.84 -20.75
C HIS A 66 21.71 -38.94 -20.66
N ALA A 67 22.99 -38.59 -20.84
CA ALA A 67 24.12 -39.52 -20.72
C ALA A 67 24.58 -39.79 -19.27
N SER A 68 24.13 -39.00 -18.28
CA SER A 68 24.45 -39.18 -16.86
C SER A 68 23.33 -39.95 -16.17
N GLU A 69 23.55 -41.23 -15.90
CA GLU A 69 22.52 -42.10 -15.31
C GLU A 69 22.07 -41.65 -13.91
N ASP A 70 22.96 -41.05 -13.12
CA ASP A 70 22.63 -40.51 -11.79
C ASP A 70 21.64 -39.33 -11.89
N ILE A 71 21.85 -38.41 -12.83
CA ILE A 71 20.97 -37.24 -13.03
C ILE A 71 19.69 -37.63 -13.77
N ALA A 72 19.84 -38.40 -14.85
CA ALA A 72 18.73 -38.80 -15.71
C ALA A 72 17.72 -39.67 -14.95
N SER A 73 18.14 -40.57 -14.08
CA SER A 73 17.23 -41.41 -13.28
C SER A 73 16.34 -40.61 -12.32
N ILE A 74 16.87 -39.53 -11.71
CA ILE A 74 16.11 -38.65 -10.82
C ILE A 74 15.08 -37.85 -11.62
N ALA A 75 15.50 -37.24 -12.74
CA ALA A 75 14.61 -36.48 -13.61
C ALA A 75 13.51 -37.37 -14.22
N ARG A 76 13.87 -38.57 -14.73
CA ARG A 76 12.93 -39.55 -15.28
C ARG A 76 11.88 -39.97 -14.24
N GLY A 77 12.31 -40.39 -13.04
CA GLY A 77 11.39 -40.87 -12.01
C GLY A 77 10.41 -39.80 -11.54
N ALA A 78 10.87 -38.55 -11.41
CA ALA A 78 10.02 -37.42 -11.02
C ALA A 78 9.02 -37.01 -12.11
N ILE A 79 9.47 -36.91 -13.37
CA ILE A 79 8.57 -36.64 -14.50
C ILE A 79 7.56 -37.77 -14.65
N GLN A 80 8.00 -39.03 -14.58
CA GLN A 80 7.11 -40.18 -14.68
C GLN A 80 6.02 -40.13 -13.61
N PHE A 81 6.37 -39.87 -12.34
CA PHE A 81 5.41 -39.73 -11.24
C PHE A 81 4.30 -38.73 -11.56
N VAL A 82 4.66 -37.59 -12.15
CA VAL A 82 3.70 -36.53 -12.46
C VAL A 82 2.85 -36.91 -13.66
N VAL A 83 3.46 -37.39 -14.74
CA VAL A 83 2.76 -37.56 -16.02
C VAL A 83 1.92 -38.84 -16.09
N THR A 84 2.26 -39.91 -15.36
CA THR A 84 1.45 -41.15 -15.37
C THR A 84 0.21 -41.09 -14.48
N ASN A 85 -0.14 -39.93 -13.91
CA ASN A 85 -1.30 -39.74 -13.01
C ASN A 85 -1.31 -40.73 -11.82
N HIS A 86 -0.14 -41.13 -11.30
CA HIS A 86 -0.06 -42.01 -10.13
C HIS A 86 -0.74 -41.36 -8.91
N GLY A 87 -1.89 -41.90 -8.50
CA GLY A 87 -2.64 -41.42 -7.34
C GLY A 87 -3.73 -40.38 -7.65
N ARG A 88 -4.08 -40.13 -8.93
CA ARG A 88 -5.26 -39.33 -9.26
C ARG A 88 -6.52 -40.12 -8.84
N PRO A 89 -7.45 -39.52 -8.07
CA PRO A 89 -8.67 -40.22 -7.66
C PRO A 89 -9.47 -40.61 -8.91
N THR A 90 -9.85 -41.89 -9.01
CA THR A 90 -10.87 -42.31 -9.98
C THR A 90 -12.20 -41.75 -9.50
N ALA A 91 -12.96 -41.09 -10.38
CA ALA A 91 -14.30 -40.61 -10.06
C ALA A 91 -15.19 -41.83 -9.74
N GLY A 92 -15.29 -42.18 -8.46
CA GLY A 92 -16.21 -43.21 -7.99
C GLY A 92 -17.64 -42.68 -8.05
N GLU A 93 -18.59 -43.53 -8.45
CA GLU A 93 -20.01 -43.16 -8.62
C GLU A 93 -20.68 -42.61 -7.34
N ASP A 94 -20.02 -42.75 -6.16
CA ASP A 94 -20.54 -42.35 -4.85
C ASP A 94 -19.77 -41.18 -4.15
N GLN A 95 -18.76 -40.55 -4.78
CA GLN A 95 -18.01 -39.44 -4.16
C GLN A 95 -18.69 -38.08 -4.38
N SER A 96 -18.79 -37.26 -3.32
CA SER A 96 -19.31 -35.89 -3.46
C SER A 96 -18.34 -34.98 -4.23
N GLU A 97 -18.87 -33.95 -4.92
CA GLU A 97 -18.06 -33.00 -5.67
C GLU A 97 -17.00 -32.28 -4.79
N ALA A 98 -17.32 -32.06 -3.51
CA ALA A 98 -16.41 -31.46 -2.54
C ALA A 98 -15.23 -32.40 -2.20
N GLU A 99 -15.50 -33.70 -2.01
CA GLU A 99 -14.48 -34.72 -1.71
C GLU A 99 -13.57 -34.95 -2.93
N TYR A 100 -14.14 -34.99 -4.14
CA TYR A 100 -13.38 -35.10 -5.38
C TYR A 100 -12.44 -33.91 -5.59
N ARG A 101 -12.93 -32.67 -5.34
CA ARG A 101 -12.10 -31.46 -5.38
C ARG A 101 -10.99 -31.50 -4.32
N GLU A 102 -11.28 -31.97 -3.11
CA GLU A 102 -10.28 -32.07 -2.03
C GLU A 102 -9.19 -33.11 -2.33
N ALA A 103 -9.56 -34.25 -2.91
CA ALA A 103 -8.60 -35.27 -3.36
C ALA A 103 -7.73 -34.78 -4.54
N THR A 104 -8.32 -34.02 -5.47
CA THR A 104 -7.59 -33.42 -6.59
C THR A 104 -6.55 -32.40 -6.11
N LYS A 105 -6.89 -31.56 -5.13
CA LYS A 105 -5.95 -30.63 -4.47
C LYS A 105 -4.74 -31.33 -3.88
N PHE A 106 -4.98 -32.42 -3.14
CA PHE A 106 -3.91 -33.17 -2.48
C PHE A 106 -2.95 -33.81 -3.50
N HIS A 107 -3.48 -34.29 -4.63
CA HIS A 107 -2.69 -34.85 -5.70
C HIS A 107 -1.76 -33.81 -6.36
N ALA A 108 -2.27 -32.63 -6.70
CA ALA A 108 -1.47 -31.54 -7.28
C ALA A 108 -0.35 -31.08 -6.33
N LEU A 109 -0.66 -31.01 -5.02
CA LEU A 109 0.30 -30.70 -3.97
C LEU A 109 1.46 -31.72 -3.90
N GLY A 110 1.14 -33.02 -4.00
CA GLY A 110 2.14 -34.09 -4.02
C GLY A 110 3.04 -34.03 -5.26
N GLN A 111 2.46 -33.79 -6.44
CA GLN A 111 3.22 -33.62 -7.68
C GLN A 111 4.19 -32.42 -7.61
N ALA A 112 3.72 -31.27 -7.13
CA ALA A 112 4.53 -30.06 -6.98
C ALA A 112 5.73 -30.27 -6.06
N PHE A 113 5.50 -30.93 -4.90
CA PHE A 113 6.56 -31.28 -3.96
C PHE A 113 7.61 -32.19 -4.62
N ILE A 114 7.18 -33.24 -5.33
CA ILE A 114 8.07 -34.20 -5.98
C ILE A 114 8.92 -33.56 -7.07
N ALA A 115 8.31 -32.77 -7.95
CA ALA A 115 9.05 -32.07 -8.98
C ALA A 115 10.12 -31.16 -8.38
N SER A 116 9.81 -30.46 -7.28
CA SER A 116 10.80 -29.61 -6.62
C SER A 116 11.92 -30.38 -5.95
N TYR A 117 11.58 -31.44 -5.22
CA TYR A 117 12.57 -32.28 -4.57
C TYR A 117 13.59 -32.81 -5.57
N ALA A 118 13.13 -33.28 -6.73
CA ALA A 118 14.00 -33.78 -7.78
C ALA A 118 14.94 -32.71 -8.36
N VAL A 119 14.43 -31.49 -8.61
CA VAL A 119 15.27 -30.35 -9.07
C VAL A 119 16.35 -30.04 -8.03
N HIS A 120 15.99 -29.99 -6.75
CA HIS A 120 16.94 -29.76 -5.66
C HIS A 120 18.03 -30.84 -5.62
N GLU A 121 17.63 -32.10 -5.66
CA GLU A 121 18.50 -33.26 -5.53
C GLU A 121 19.49 -33.37 -6.70
N ILE A 122 19.09 -32.94 -7.90
CA ILE A 122 19.96 -32.80 -9.08
C ILE A 122 20.93 -31.63 -8.90
N ALA A 123 20.45 -30.45 -8.48
CA ALA A 123 21.32 -29.28 -8.28
C ALA A 123 22.44 -29.56 -7.26
N VAL A 124 22.13 -30.25 -6.16
CA VAL A 124 23.12 -30.68 -5.16
C VAL A 124 24.18 -31.62 -5.76
N ARG A 125 23.79 -32.55 -6.64
CA ARG A 125 24.74 -33.45 -7.34
C ARG A 125 25.63 -32.72 -8.34
N LEU A 126 25.11 -31.69 -8.96
CA LEU A 126 25.84 -30.84 -9.90
C LEU A 126 26.75 -29.82 -9.20
N GLU A 127 26.76 -29.80 -7.85
CA GLU A 127 27.41 -28.75 -7.05
C GLU A 127 26.95 -27.33 -7.42
N GLU A 128 25.74 -27.24 -8.00
CA GLU A 128 25.11 -25.98 -8.32
C GLU A 128 24.50 -25.38 -7.05
N PRO A 129 24.47 -24.05 -6.91
CA PRO A 129 23.69 -23.43 -5.86
C PRO A 129 22.25 -23.92 -6.01
N VAL A 130 21.63 -24.27 -4.88
CA VAL A 130 20.21 -24.62 -4.80
C VAL A 130 19.37 -23.35 -5.02
N ALA A 131 19.40 -22.89 -6.25
CA ALA A 131 18.65 -21.76 -6.76
C ALA A 131 17.98 -22.23 -8.05
N TYR A 132 16.84 -21.61 -8.36
CA TYR A 132 16.19 -21.86 -9.64
C TYR A 132 17.08 -21.31 -10.75
N HIS A 133 17.53 -22.19 -11.64
CA HIS A 133 18.11 -21.82 -12.91
C HIS A 133 17.02 -21.95 -13.96
N PRO A 134 16.72 -20.91 -14.76
CA PRO A 134 15.78 -21.04 -15.85
C PRO A 134 16.30 -22.09 -16.86
N PRO A 135 15.41 -22.83 -17.53
CA PRO A 135 15.79 -23.71 -18.62
C PRO A 135 16.60 -22.93 -19.66
N ALA A 136 17.83 -23.36 -19.89
CA ALA A 136 18.74 -22.71 -20.82
C ALA A 136 18.88 -23.52 -22.11
N ILE A 137 18.97 -22.80 -23.23
CA ILE A 137 19.42 -23.34 -24.51
C ILE A 137 20.95 -23.44 -24.51
N THR A 138 21.49 -24.41 -25.24
CA THR A 138 22.95 -24.56 -25.40
C THR A 138 23.49 -23.47 -26.33
N ALA A 139 24.80 -23.20 -26.27
CA ALA A 139 25.44 -22.25 -27.20
C ALA A 139 25.28 -22.66 -28.68
N GLU A 140 25.21 -23.96 -28.96
CA GLU A 140 24.97 -24.47 -30.32
C GLU A 140 23.52 -24.29 -30.77
N GLU A 141 22.54 -24.41 -29.86
CA GLU A 141 21.14 -24.12 -30.15
C GLU A 141 20.91 -22.63 -30.35
N GLN A 142 21.49 -21.79 -29.50
CA GLN A 142 21.45 -20.34 -29.65
C GLN A 142 21.99 -19.90 -31.01
N ALA A 143 23.18 -20.36 -31.39
CA ALA A 143 23.79 -20.00 -32.68
C ALA A 143 22.94 -20.46 -33.88
N ARG A 144 22.27 -21.62 -33.77
CA ARG A 144 21.33 -22.11 -34.80
C ARG A 144 20.06 -21.25 -34.86
N ALA A 145 19.48 -20.92 -33.73
CA ALA A 145 18.29 -20.07 -33.64
C ALA A 145 18.55 -18.69 -34.24
N GLU A 146 19.70 -18.08 -33.92
CA GLU A 146 20.12 -16.78 -34.47
C GLU A 146 20.30 -16.82 -36.00
N ASP A 147 20.93 -17.87 -36.56
CA ASP A 147 21.10 -18.04 -38.01
C ASP A 147 19.76 -18.25 -38.75
N ILE A 148 18.83 -19.02 -38.16
CA ILE A 148 17.47 -19.19 -38.70
C ILE A 148 16.71 -17.85 -38.64
N PHE A 149 16.75 -17.15 -37.50
CA PHE A 149 16.12 -15.86 -37.32
C PHE A 149 16.61 -14.80 -38.31
N GLU A 150 17.92 -14.72 -38.56
CA GLU A 150 18.49 -13.81 -39.56
C GLU A 150 17.98 -14.12 -40.97
N LYS A 151 17.92 -15.41 -41.34
CA LYS A 151 17.36 -15.85 -42.63
C LYS A 151 15.89 -15.49 -42.76
N LEU A 152 15.06 -15.77 -41.74
CA LEU A 152 13.62 -15.51 -41.76
C LEU A 152 13.28 -14.02 -41.78
N SER A 153 14.13 -13.19 -41.15
CA SER A 153 14.01 -11.72 -41.18
C SER A 153 14.15 -11.16 -42.61
N SER A 154 14.96 -11.80 -43.46
CA SER A 154 15.21 -11.33 -44.83
C SER A 154 14.09 -11.61 -45.84
N LEU A 155 13.13 -12.47 -45.48
CA LEU A 155 12.05 -12.89 -46.39
C LEU A 155 10.94 -11.82 -46.50
N SER A 156 10.32 -11.68 -47.67
CA SER A 156 9.11 -10.87 -47.86
C SER A 156 7.84 -11.71 -47.63
N GLY A 157 6.72 -11.10 -47.23
CA GLY A 157 5.47 -11.82 -46.99
C GLY A 157 4.31 -10.93 -46.58
N CYS A 158 3.12 -11.53 -46.45
CA CYS A 158 1.90 -10.86 -46.00
C CYS A 158 1.85 -10.82 -44.46
N ASP A 159 1.78 -9.62 -43.90
CA ASP A 159 1.77 -9.38 -42.46
C ASP A 159 0.47 -9.87 -41.79
N ASP A 160 -0.65 -9.79 -42.49
CA ASP A 160 -1.97 -10.24 -41.99
C ASP A 160 -2.03 -11.77 -41.87
N GLU A 161 -1.59 -12.50 -42.90
CA GLU A 161 -1.56 -13.98 -42.90
C GLU A 161 -0.60 -14.53 -41.82
N LEU A 162 0.55 -13.88 -41.62
CA LEU A 162 1.46 -14.22 -40.53
C LEU A 162 0.82 -13.99 -39.17
N THR A 163 0.11 -12.87 -39.00
CA THR A 163 -0.59 -12.54 -37.75
C THR A 163 -1.65 -13.60 -37.43
N GLU A 164 -2.44 -14.04 -38.41
CA GLU A 164 -3.43 -15.11 -38.23
C GLU A 164 -2.77 -16.43 -37.77
N ARG A 165 -1.69 -16.86 -38.43
CA ARG A 165 -0.96 -18.08 -38.05
C ARG A 165 -0.35 -18.00 -36.65
N VAL A 166 0.21 -16.84 -36.27
CA VAL A 166 0.75 -16.64 -34.91
C VAL A 166 -0.37 -16.75 -33.88
N ILE A 167 -1.53 -16.16 -34.14
CA ILE A 167 -2.69 -16.24 -33.24
C ILE A 167 -3.14 -17.71 -33.10
N GLU A 168 -3.21 -18.47 -34.19
CA GLU A 168 -3.52 -19.90 -34.15
C GLU A 168 -2.52 -20.70 -33.28
N ASN A 169 -1.22 -20.46 -33.43
CA ASN A 169 -0.20 -21.09 -32.58
C ASN A 169 -0.33 -20.67 -31.11
N LEU A 170 -0.59 -19.38 -30.84
CA LEU A 170 -0.82 -18.88 -29.48
C LEU A 170 -2.06 -19.52 -28.82
N ASP A 171 -3.12 -19.78 -29.59
CA ASP A 171 -4.33 -20.45 -29.10
C ASP A 171 -4.05 -21.91 -28.71
N VAL A 172 -3.19 -22.62 -29.45
CA VAL A 172 -2.75 -23.99 -29.10
C VAL A 172 -2.02 -24.02 -27.75
N ILE A 173 -1.15 -23.05 -27.50
CA ILE A 173 -0.38 -22.95 -26.25
C ILE A 173 -1.06 -22.09 -25.18
N GLN A 174 -2.30 -21.62 -25.39
CA GLN A 174 -2.97 -20.67 -24.52
C GLN A 174 -3.11 -21.20 -23.08
N HIS A 175 -3.43 -22.49 -22.94
CA HIS A 175 -3.53 -23.15 -21.63
C HIS A 175 -2.17 -23.26 -20.90
N LEU A 176 -1.07 -23.25 -21.66
CA LEU A 176 0.29 -23.20 -21.10
C LEU A 176 0.73 -21.76 -20.78
N ALA A 177 0.24 -20.79 -21.56
CA ALA A 177 0.58 -19.37 -21.48
C ALA A 177 0.07 -18.67 -20.20
N ASP A 178 -0.76 -19.32 -19.39
CA ASP A 178 -1.14 -18.81 -18.06
C ASP A 178 -0.07 -19.05 -16.97
N CYS A 179 1.01 -19.75 -17.32
CA CYS A 179 2.08 -20.14 -16.40
C CYS A 179 3.45 -19.54 -16.80
N GLY A 180 3.96 -18.62 -15.97
CA GLY A 180 5.38 -18.19 -15.96
C GLY A 180 5.99 -17.80 -17.32
N PHE A 181 6.95 -18.60 -17.81
CA PHE A 181 7.77 -18.27 -18.98
C PHE A 181 6.99 -18.27 -20.31
N LEU A 182 6.01 -19.16 -20.48
CA LEU A 182 5.15 -19.20 -21.68
C LEU A 182 4.18 -18.02 -21.73
N LYS A 183 3.89 -17.42 -20.57
CA LYS A 183 3.18 -16.15 -20.52
C LYS A 183 3.97 -15.01 -21.16
N ARG A 184 5.29 -15.01 -20.95
CA ARG A 184 6.18 -14.02 -21.57
C ARG A 184 6.33 -14.28 -23.07
N LEU A 185 6.40 -15.54 -23.49
CA LEU A 185 6.36 -15.93 -24.91
C LEU A 185 5.14 -15.30 -25.62
N ALA A 186 3.94 -15.53 -25.09
CA ALA A 186 2.70 -14.98 -25.65
C ALA A 186 2.65 -13.44 -25.61
N ALA A 187 3.13 -12.82 -24.52
CA ALA A 187 3.20 -11.37 -24.42
C ALA A 187 4.20 -10.74 -25.43
N ASN A 188 5.34 -11.39 -25.66
CA ASN A 188 6.34 -10.96 -26.63
C ASN A 188 5.81 -11.08 -28.06
N ALA A 189 5.17 -12.20 -28.41
CA ALA A 189 4.52 -12.38 -29.70
C ALA A 189 3.47 -11.29 -29.96
N LYS A 190 2.57 -11.01 -28.99
CA LYS A 190 1.58 -9.92 -29.09
C LYS A 190 2.23 -8.55 -29.28
N THR A 191 3.30 -8.26 -28.54
CA THR A 191 4.06 -7.00 -28.66
C THR A 191 4.63 -6.84 -30.07
N LEU A 192 5.16 -7.91 -30.66
CA LEU A 192 5.72 -7.87 -32.01
C LEU A 192 4.64 -7.76 -33.09
N ILE A 193 3.45 -8.36 -32.87
CA ILE A 193 2.27 -8.12 -33.71
C ILE A 193 1.90 -6.64 -33.70
N ASP A 194 1.85 -6.01 -32.52
CA ASP A 194 1.56 -4.56 -32.41
C ASP A 194 2.59 -3.72 -33.17
N VAL A 195 3.89 -4.07 -33.07
CA VAL A 195 4.97 -3.39 -33.82
C VAL A 195 4.80 -3.53 -35.34
N LEU A 196 4.37 -4.71 -35.82
CA LEU A 196 4.12 -5.00 -37.23
C LEU A 196 3.04 -4.05 -37.79
N HIS A 197 1.93 -3.90 -37.05
CA HIS A 197 0.74 -3.14 -37.43
C HIS A 197 0.83 -1.64 -37.16
N ASP A 198 1.76 -1.20 -36.31
CA ASP A 198 1.95 0.22 -36.00
C ASP A 198 2.59 0.97 -37.19
N ALA A 199 1.85 1.93 -37.75
CA ALA A 199 2.29 2.75 -38.88
C ALA A 199 3.45 3.72 -38.53
N SER A 200 3.69 3.97 -37.24
CA SER A 200 4.74 4.88 -36.77
C SER A 200 6.12 4.23 -36.60
N ARG A 201 6.18 2.88 -36.67
CA ARG A 201 7.41 2.10 -36.46
C ARG A 201 8.32 2.09 -37.68
N SER A 202 9.63 1.91 -37.42
CA SER A 202 10.64 1.86 -38.47
C SER A 202 10.49 0.59 -39.33
N ASN A 203 10.97 0.62 -40.58
CA ASN A 203 10.95 -0.58 -41.41
C ASN A 203 11.85 -1.69 -40.82
N ASP A 204 12.94 -1.32 -40.17
CA ASP A 204 13.87 -2.27 -39.53
C ASP A 204 13.20 -2.95 -38.32
N ASP A 205 12.42 -2.19 -37.53
CA ASP A 205 11.62 -2.74 -36.42
C ASP A 205 10.61 -3.78 -36.95
N LYS A 206 9.95 -3.46 -38.07
CA LYS A 206 8.97 -4.36 -38.71
C LYS A 206 9.63 -5.60 -39.30
N VAL A 207 10.83 -5.47 -39.88
CA VAL A 207 11.62 -6.59 -40.39
C VAL A 207 12.02 -7.53 -39.25
N CYS A 208 12.51 -6.98 -38.14
CA CYS A 208 12.87 -7.73 -36.94
C CYS A 208 11.64 -8.46 -36.35
N ALA A 209 10.53 -7.75 -36.16
CA ALA A 209 9.29 -8.34 -35.65
C ALA A 209 8.78 -9.47 -36.55
N ARG A 210 8.76 -9.25 -37.88
CA ARG A 210 8.34 -10.26 -38.85
C ARG A 210 9.22 -11.51 -38.81
N GLY A 211 10.54 -11.34 -38.72
CA GLY A 211 11.48 -12.46 -38.63
C GLY A 211 11.23 -13.34 -37.41
N ALA A 212 11.01 -12.74 -36.26
CA ALA A 212 10.78 -13.46 -35.00
C ALA A 212 9.40 -14.12 -34.96
N LEU A 213 8.37 -13.46 -35.47
CA LEU A 213 7.04 -14.04 -35.59
C LEU A 213 6.99 -15.22 -36.58
N ARG A 214 7.82 -15.19 -37.62
CA ARG A 214 8.00 -16.33 -38.53
C ARG A 214 8.71 -17.50 -37.88
N TYR A 215 9.73 -17.21 -37.07
CA TYR A 215 10.43 -18.24 -36.30
C TYR A 215 9.41 -19.02 -35.45
N PHE A 216 8.56 -18.29 -34.73
CA PHE A 216 7.53 -18.86 -33.84
C PHE A 216 6.44 -19.71 -34.51
N VAL A 217 6.36 -19.74 -35.85
CA VAL A 217 5.38 -20.57 -36.57
C VAL A 217 6.04 -21.66 -37.41
N GLU A 218 7.34 -21.90 -37.23
CA GLU A 218 8.11 -22.92 -37.92
C GLU A 218 8.29 -24.15 -37.03
N ASP A 219 7.79 -25.33 -37.46
CA ASP A 219 7.76 -26.53 -36.61
C ASP A 219 9.13 -27.26 -36.48
N ASP A 220 10.12 -26.94 -37.33
CA ASP A 220 11.47 -27.54 -37.34
C ASP A 220 12.56 -26.47 -37.25
N ASP A 221 12.57 -25.80 -36.12
CA ASP A 221 13.51 -24.74 -35.74
C ASP A 221 14.73 -25.30 -34.99
N ALA A 222 15.40 -24.50 -34.15
CA ALA A 222 16.61 -24.95 -33.47
C ALA A 222 16.32 -26.05 -32.42
N ILE A 223 15.11 -26.06 -31.85
CA ILE A 223 14.64 -27.09 -30.92
C ILE A 223 13.22 -27.53 -31.30
N ASN A 224 13.11 -28.64 -32.03
CA ASN A 224 11.84 -29.18 -32.51
C ASN A 224 10.68 -29.15 -31.47
N ASP A 225 9.61 -28.43 -31.82
CA ASP A 225 8.38 -28.25 -31.04
C ASP A 225 7.71 -29.57 -30.61
N GLY A 226 7.93 -30.65 -31.36
CA GLY A 226 7.45 -31.99 -31.04
C GLY A 226 8.02 -32.60 -29.75
N LEU A 227 9.00 -31.93 -29.11
CA LEU A 227 9.55 -32.28 -27.79
C LEU A 227 8.71 -31.76 -26.60
N GLY A 228 7.63 -31.03 -26.86
CA GLY A 228 6.76 -30.50 -25.80
C GLY A 228 7.30 -29.18 -25.21
N LEU A 229 7.25 -29.02 -23.88
CA LEU A 229 7.60 -27.74 -23.22
C LEU A 229 9.00 -27.20 -23.53
N ILE A 230 9.94 -28.09 -23.89
CA ILE A 230 11.33 -27.72 -24.18
C ILE A 230 11.52 -27.26 -25.63
N GLY A 231 10.58 -27.57 -26.52
CA GLY A 231 10.56 -27.07 -27.90
C GLY A 231 10.64 -25.55 -27.91
N TYR A 232 9.68 -24.90 -27.26
CA TYR A 232 9.55 -23.44 -27.20
C TYR A 232 10.66 -22.62 -26.50
N LEU A 233 11.80 -23.20 -26.12
CA LEU A 233 12.86 -22.45 -25.42
C LEU A 233 13.61 -21.51 -26.36
N ASP A 234 13.88 -21.92 -27.59
CA ASP A 234 14.49 -21.10 -28.63
C ASP A 234 13.50 -20.07 -29.18
N ASP A 235 12.21 -20.38 -29.30
CA ASP A 235 11.17 -19.39 -29.59
C ASP A 235 11.14 -18.25 -28.57
N LEU A 236 11.16 -18.60 -27.27
CA LEU A 236 11.18 -17.62 -26.21
C LEU A 236 12.41 -16.72 -26.33
N PHE A 237 13.57 -17.33 -26.61
CA PHE A 237 14.80 -16.60 -26.83
C PHE A 237 14.68 -15.64 -28.02
N ILE A 238 14.25 -16.10 -29.19
CA ILE A 238 14.14 -15.26 -30.40
C ILE A 238 13.10 -14.14 -30.24
N LEU A 239 11.93 -14.45 -29.69
CA LEU A 239 10.90 -13.43 -29.45
C LEU A 239 11.37 -12.39 -28.42
N GLN A 240 12.11 -12.81 -27.38
CA GLN A 240 12.72 -11.90 -26.41
C GLN A 240 13.78 -11.01 -27.06
N THR A 241 14.72 -11.59 -27.81
CA THR A 241 15.76 -10.85 -28.54
C THR A 241 15.16 -9.82 -29.49
N ALA A 242 14.13 -10.19 -30.26
CA ALA A 242 13.47 -9.27 -31.17
C ALA A 242 12.75 -8.13 -30.43
N VAL A 243 12.06 -8.43 -29.33
CA VAL A 243 11.44 -7.42 -28.47
C VAL A 243 12.48 -6.41 -27.94
N ASP A 244 13.64 -6.89 -27.51
CA ASP A 244 14.70 -6.02 -26.98
C ASP A 244 15.30 -5.13 -28.07
N LEU A 245 15.44 -5.64 -29.30
CA LEU A 245 15.87 -4.87 -30.46
C LEU A 245 14.88 -3.76 -30.84
N VAL A 246 13.56 -4.04 -30.84
CA VAL A 246 12.53 -3.05 -31.23
C VAL A 246 12.09 -2.14 -30.07
N SER A 247 12.39 -2.52 -28.82
CA SER A 247 11.98 -1.80 -27.61
C SER A 247 13.02 -1.88 -26.48
N PRO A 248 14.19 -1.23 -26.63
CA PRO A 248 15.34 -1.35 -25.71
C PRO A 248 15.14 -0.71 -24.32
N LEU A 249 13.96 -0.17 -24.00
CA LEU A 249 13.63 0.25 -22.61
C LEU A 249 13.26 -0.94 -21.72
N ARG A 250 12.98 -2.10 -22.30
CA ARG A 250 12.50 -3.30 -21.61
C ARG A 250 13.63 -4.15 -21.03
N GLU A 251 14.80 -4.13 -21.67
CA GLU A 251 15.99 -4.93 -21.34
C GLU A 251 16.44 -4.78 -19.86
N PRO A 252 16.59 -3.57 -19.27
CA PRO A 252 17.10 -3.44 -17.90
C PRO A 252 16.09 -3.90 -16.83
N LEU A 253 14.78 -3.83 -17.13
CA LEU A 253 13.73 -4.31 -16.22
C LEU A 253 13.71 -5.85 -16.19
N ILE A 254 13.89 -6.49 -17.34
CA ILE A 254 13.98 -7.95 -17.43
C ILE A 254 15.26 -8.43 -16.78
N GLU A 255 16.40 -7.80 -17.08
CA GLU A 255 17.67 -8.12 -16.45
C GLU A 255 17.54 -8.03 -14.91
N LEU A 256 16.88 -6.99 -14.38
CA LEU A 256 16.69 -6.83 -12.94
C LEU A 256 15.78 -7.92 -12.37
N LEU A 257 14.70 -8.26 -13.08
CA LEU A 257 13.81 -9.34 -12.68
C LEU A 257 14.58 -10.65 -12.55
N ASP A 258 15.41 -10.98 -13.54
CA ASP A 258 16.20 -12.21 -13.55
C ASP A 258 17.23 -12.23 -12.42
N HIS A 259 17.89 -11.10 -12.14
CA HIS A 259 18.79 -10.97 -10.98
C HIS A 259 18.06 -11.14 -9.65
N VAL A 260 16.88 -10.55 -9.50
CA VAL A 260 16.05 -10.65 -8.28
C VAL A 260 15.62 -12.09 -8.05
N VAL A 261 15.12 -12.74 -9.09
CA VAL A 261 14.74 -14.16 -9.06
C VAL A 261 15.95 -15.05 -8.81
N GLY A 262 17.12 -14.72 -9.34
CA GLY A 262 18.37 -15.45 -9.08
C GLY A 262 18.77 -15.40 -7.60
N VAL A 263 18.66 -14.24 -6.95
CA VAL A 263 18.96 -14.08 -5.51
C VAL A 263 17.85 -14.64 -4.62
N TRP A 264 16.58 -14.45 -5.02
CA TRP A 264 15.40 -14.91 -4.30
C TRP A 264 14.51 -15.82 -5.19
N PRO A 265 14.93 -17.09 -5.42
CA PRO A 265 14.22 -18.04 -6.28
C PRO A 265 12.78 -18.32 -5.86
N PHE A 266 12.48 -18.13 -4.58
CA PHE A 266 11.16 -18.31 -4.01
C PHE A 266 10.12 -17.32 -4.57
N LEU A 267 10.54 -16.21 -5.19
CA LEU A 267 9.61 -15.24 -5.77
C LEU A 267 8.80 -15.80 -6.95
N ASN A 268 9.40 -16.69 -7.73
CA ASN A 268 8.69 -17.43 -8.77
C ASN A 268 7.61 -18.38 -8.20
N MET A 269 7.68 -18.67 -6.91
CA MET A 269 6.76 -19.54 -6.17
C MET A 269 5.82 -18.73 -5.28
N LEU A 270 5.93 -17.41 -5.25
CA LEU A 270 5.14 -16.63 -4.31
C LEU A 270 3.70 -16.52 -4.83
N THR A 271 2.80 -17.29 -4.24
CA THR A 271 1.36 -17.23 -4.52
C THR A 271 0.61 -16.76 -3.28
N LEU A 272 -0.12 -15.66 -3.43
CA LEU A 272 -0.95 -15.09 -2.36
C LEU A 272 -2.42 -15.19 -2.74
N ASP A 273 -3.27 -15.48 -1.75
CA ASP A 273 -4.72 -15.43 -1.88
C ASP A 273 -5.27 -14.39 -0.90
N ASP A 274 -5.88 -13.35 -1.44
CA ASP A 274 -6.49 -12.23 -0.70
C ASP A 274 -8.02 -12.35 -0.61
N GLY A 275 -8.56 -13.55 -0.87
CA GLY A 275 -9.99 -13.84 -0.97
C GLY A 275 -10.52 -13.86 -2.40
N SER A 276 -9.72 -13.45 -3.40
CA SER A 276 -10.07 -13.58 -4.82
C SER A 276 -9.56 -14.86 -5.48
N GLY A 277 -8.97 -15.77 -4.69
CA GLY A 277 -8.28 -16.95 -5.16
C GLY A 277 -6.77 -16.72 -5.29
N PRO A 278 -6.01 -17.80 -5.49
CA PRO A 278 -4.56 -17.75 -5.54
C PRO A 278 -4.06 -16.96 -6.76
N ARG A 279 -3.09 -16.07 -6.52
CA ARG A 279 -2.45 -15.22 -7.53
C ARG A 279 -0.95 -15.24 -7.32
N ALA A 280 -0.21 -15.56 -8.38
CA ALA A 280 1.24 -15.41 -8.37
C ALA A 280 1.65 -13.93 -8.24
N ALA A 281 2.79 -13.69 -7.61
CA ALA A 281 3.38 -12.36 -7.54
C ALA A 281 3.58 -11.79 -8.95
N SER A 282 3.03 -10.60 -9.20
CA SER A 282 3.27 -9.88 -10.46
C SER A 282 4.73 -9.48 -10.61
N GLU A 283 5.19 -9.28 -11.85
CA GLU A 283 6.52 -8.70 -12.11
C GLU A 283 6.68 -7.35 -11.40
N PHE A 284 5.61 -6.57 -11.28
CA PHE A 284 5.60 -5.33 -10.50
C PHE A 284 5.95 -5.56 -9.03
N THR A 285 5.33 -6.53 -8.37
CA THR A 285 5.67 -6.88 -6.98
C THR A 285 7.10 -7.43 -6.86
N ILE A 286 7.54 -8.27 -7.78
CA ILE A 286 8.89 -8.86 -7.79
C ILE A 286 9.95 -7.76 -7.96
N LEU A 287 9.80 -6.88 -8.95
CA LEU A 287 10.76 -5.79 -9.21
C LEU A 287 10.82 -4.79 -8.06
N ASN A 288 9.68 -4.43 -7.46
CA ASN A 288 9.68 -3.57 -6.28
C ASN A 288 10.32 -4.26 -5.06
N SER A 289 10.28 -5.58 -4.98
CA SER A 289 10.96 -6.33 -3.91
C SER A 289 12.49 -6.24 -4.00
N ALA A 290 13.05 -6.00 -5.20
CA ALA A 290 14.47 -5.71 -5.39
C ALA A 290 14.97 -4.57 -4.51
N LEU A 291 14.11 -3.58 -4.24
CA LEU A 291 14.41 -2.44 -3.35
C LEU A 291 14.63 -2.85 -1.90
N SER A 292 14.19 -4.05 -1.50
CA SER A 292 14.45 -4.61 -0.17
C SER A 292 15.59 -5.63 -0.16
N CYS A 293 16.15 -5.99 -1.32
CA CYS A 293 17.22 -6.96 -1.44
C CYS A 293 18.59 -6.30 -1.30
N ARG A 294 19.29 -6.56 -0.19
CA ARG A 294 20.60 -5.95 0.08
C ARG A 294 21.69 -6.37 -0.93
N ASN A 295 21.63 -7.59 -1.45
CA ASN A 295 22.64 -8.12 -2.37
C ASN A 295 22.62 -7.44 -3.75
N LEU A 296 21.50 -6.80 -4.11
CA LEU A 296 21.34 -6.13 -5.41
C LEU A 296 21.58 -4.62 -5.34
N ARG A 297 21.57 -4.04 -4.13
CA ARG A 297 21.59 -2.59 -3.93
C ARG A 297 23.00 -2.08 -3.64
N ASP A 298 23.25 -0.82 -4.01
CA ASP A 298 24.44 -0.12 -3.52
C ASP A 298 24.41 0.01 -1.99
N THR A 299 25.40 -0.59 -1.33
CA THR A 299 25.60 -0.54 0.13
C THR A 299 25.73 0.88 0.71
N LYS A 300 26.02 1.89 -0.11
CA LYS A 300 26.09 3.29 0.31
C LYS A 300 24.73 4.00 0.32
N THR A 301 23.71 3.41 -0.29
CA THR A 301 22.37 4.01 -0.38
C THR A 301 21.55 3.65 0.84
N LEU A 302 21.47 4.57 1.81
CA LEU A 302 20.63 4.40 3.00
C LEU A 302 19.15 4.65 2.71
N ASN A 303 18.83 5.66 1.88
CA ASN A 303 17.46 6.04 1.61
C ASN A 303 17.09 5.79 0.15
N THR A 304 15.96 5.12 -0.06
CA THR A 304 15.38 4.98 -1.39
C THR A 304 13.91 5.36 -1.34
N MET A 305 13.47 6.17 -2.30
CA MET A 305 12.08 6.52 -2.50
C MET A 305 11.52 5.79 -3.71
N LEU A 306 10.52 4.96 -3.48
CA LEU A 306 9.66 4.35 -4.48
C LEU A 306 8.46 5.26 -4.73
N ILE A 307 8.39 5.83 -5.93
CA ILE A 307 7.22 6.56 -6.41
C ILE A 307 6.42 5.63 -7.31
N ALA A 308 5.30 5.12 -6.79
CA ALA A 308 4.35 4.27 -7.51
C ALA A 308 3.08 5.07 -7.85
N PRO A 309 2.28 4.65 -8.84
CA PRO A 309 0.96 5.24 -9.07
C PRO A 309 0.09 5.26 -7.82
N GLU A 310 0.10 4.14 -7.09
CA GLU A 310 -0.66 3.94 -5.86
C GLU A 310 0.24 3.20 -4.87
N THR A 311 0.04 3.44 -3.57
CA THR A 311 0.77 2.73 -2.51
C THR A 311 0.07 1.43 -2.13
N GLY A 312 -1.24 1.44 -1.84
CA GLY A 312 -2.01 0.23 -1.54
C GLY A 312 -1.31 -0.69 -0.50
N PRO A 313 -1.34 -2.02 -0.68
CA PRO A 313 -0.65 -2.96 0.21
C PRO A 313 0.85 -3.13 -0.09
N ILE A 314 1.47 -2.36 -1.02
CA ILE A 314 2.84 -2.63 -1.49
C ILE A 314 3.88 -2.56 -0.36
N ALA A 315 3.68 -1.70 0.65
CA ALA A 315 4.55 -1.63 1.82
C ALA A 315 4.56 -2.94 2.62
N ILE A 316 3.38 -3.56 2.78
CA ILE A 316 3.23 -4.87 3.44
C ILE A 316 3.88 -5.96 2.58
N LEU A 317 3.62 -5.95 1.27
CA LEU A 317 4.16 -6.95 0.35
C LEU A 317 5.69 -6.93 0.32
N ILE A 318 6.30 -5.74 0.21
CA ILE A 318 7.77 -5.60 0.24
C ILE A 318 8.32 -6.01 1.61
N GLY A 319 7.68 -5.60 2.71
CA GLY A 319 8.10 -6.01 4.06
C GLY A 319 8.04 -7.52 4.27
N PHE A 320 6.98 -8.16 3.76
CA PHE A 320 6.78 -9.60 3.79
C PHE A 320 7.84 -10.32 2.95
N VAL A 321 8.05 -9.91 1.70
CA VAL A 321 9.07 -10.49 0.82
C VAL A 321 10.48 -10.32 1.39
N SER A 322 10.81 -9.16 1.93
CA SER A 322 12.10 -8.91 2.59
C SER A 322 12.32 -9.87 3.76
N THR A 323 11.26 -10.13 4.53
CA THR A 323 11.29 -11.11 5.62
C THR A 323 11.45 -12.55 5.12
N LEU A 324 10.82 -12.90 4.00
CA LEU A 324 11.04 -14.18 3.33
C LEU A 324 12.48 -14.31 2.83
N GLY A 325 13.10 -13.22 2.36
CA GLY A 325 14.53 -13.18 2.03
C GLY A 325 15.42 -13.53 3.22
N LEU A 326 15.16 -12.92 4.39
CA LEU A 326 15.86 -13.27 5.64
C LEU A 326 15.63 -14.73 6.04
N ALA A 327 14.42 -15.25 5.88
CA ALA A 327 14.08 -16.63 6.18
C ALA A 327 14.73 -17.61 5.20
N HIS A 328 14.85 -17.26 3.93
CA HIS A 328 15.54 -18.03 2.91
C HIS A 328 17.04 -18.14 3.24
N GLU A 329 17.68 -17.01 3.56
CA GLU A 329 19.08 -16.96 4.01
C GLU A 329 19.32 -17.76 5.30
N ALA A 330 18.35 -17.75 6.22
CA ALA A 330 18.40 -18.54 7.45
C ALA A 330 18.17 -20.04 7.20
N GLY A 331 17.24 -20.41 6.32
CA GLY A 331 16.86 -21.79 5.98
C GLY A 331 17.94 -22.57 5.20
N LEU A 332 18.91 -21.86 4.60
CA LEU A 332 20.14 -22.48 4.08
C LEU A 332 21.03 -23.08 5.19
N ARG A 333 20.78 -22.78 6.47
CA ARG A 333 21.52 -23.39 7.58
C ARG A 333 20.92 -24.73 7.96
N GLN A 334 21.72 -25.79 7.82
CA GLN A 334 21.37 -27.10 8.34
C GLN A 334 21.27 -27.02 9.87
N LEU A 335 20.14 -27.46 10.45
CA LEU A 335 20.02 -27.59 11.91
C LEU A 335 21.06 -28.60 12.39
N THR A 336 22.03 -28.11 13.15
CA THR A 336 23.11 -28.92 13.71
C THR A 336 22.92 -29.09 15.22
N GLU A 337 23.82 -29.86 15.82
CA GLU A 337 23.85 -30.15 17.25
C GLU A 337 23.91 -28.92 18.14
N SER A 338 24.49 -27.82 17.65
CA SER A 338 24.60 -26.55 18.36
C SER A 338 23.33 -25.70 18.30
N SER A 339 22.29 -26.13 17.57
CA SER A 339 21.03 -25.39 17.44
C SER A 339 20.18 -25.45 18.71
N PHE A 340 20.45 -26.42 19.59
CA PHE A 340 19.71 -26.63 20.84
C PHE A 340 20.67 -26.86 22.01
N ASN A 341 20.32 -26.28 23.16
CA ASN A 341 21.08 -26.45 24.39
C ASN A 341 20.48 -27.59 25.24
N PRO A 342 21.28 -28.47 25.84
CA PRO A 342 20.80 -29.44 26.82
C PRO A 342 20.02 -28.75 27.97
N GLY A 343 18.87 -29.30 28.33
CA GLY A 343 17.92 -28.73 29.29
C GLY A 343 16.90 -27.74 28.68
N GLN A 344 17.05 -27.35 27.41
CA GLN A 344 16.13 -26.44 26.74
C GLN A 344 14.75 -27.08 26.52
N LYS A 345 13.69 -26.32 26.80
CA LYS A 345 12.32 -26.77 26.48
C LYS A 345 12.03 -26.54 25.01
N VAL A 346 11.48 -27.57 24.38
CA VAL A 346 11.16 -27.58 22.94
C VAL A 346 9.72 -28.01 22.73
N LEU A 347 9.06 -27.40 21.75
CA LEU A 347 7.79 -27.83 21.19
C LEU A 347 8.08 -28.78 20.02
N VAL A 348 7.58 -30.00 20.12
CA VAL A 348 7.70 -31.03 19.08
C VAL A 348 6.44 -30.95 18.20
N ASP A 349 6.63 -30.78 16.89
CA ASP A 349 5.56 -30.68 15.89
C ASP A 349 4.44 -29.68 16.29
N TYR A 350 4.83 -28.55 16.89
CA TYR A 350 3.95 -27.48 17.35
C TYR A 350 2.88 -27.86 18.40
N SER A 351 2.92 -29.07 18.97
CA SER A 351 1.83 -29.59 19.81
C SER A 351 2.28 -30.00 21.22
N ALA A 352 3.37 -30.75 21.34
CA ALA A 352 3.81 -31.32 22.60
C ALA A 352 5.09 -30.67 23.12
N VAL A 353 5.21 -30.49 24.42
CA VAL A 353 6.38 -29.87 25.06
C VAL A 353 7.28 -30.94 25.66
N ALA A 354 8.56 -30.94 25.28
CA ALA A 354 9.60 -31.82 25.77
C ALA A 354 10.85 -31.04 26.21
N VAL A 355 11.81 -31.71 26.84
CA VAL A 355 13.12 -31.15 27.20
C VAL A 355 14.18 -31.81 26.32
N PHE A 356 14.97 -31.01 25.60
CA PHE A 356 16.11 -31.50 24.83
C PHE A 356 17.28 -31.83 25.77
N GLU A 357 17.71 -33.08 25.84
CA GLU A 357 18.75 -33.55 26.79
C GLU A 357 20.11 -33.80 26.10
N GLY A 358 20.28 -33.32 24.87
CA GLY A 358 21.50 -33.48 24.08
C GLY A 358 21.48 -34.70 23.15
N ILE A 359 22.66 -35.03 22.61
CA ILE A 359 22.85 -36.04 21.56
C ILE A 359 23.80 -37.13 22.06
N ASP A 360 23.46 -38.40 21.78
CA ASP A 360 24.30 -39.56 22.05
C ASP A 360 24.60 -40.32 20.74
N ASN A 361 25.77 -40.96 20.71
CA ASN A 361 26.09 -41.96 19.70
C ASN A 361 25.66 -43.33 20.22
N LEU A 362 24.76 -44.00 19.49
CA LEU A 362 24.40 -45.38 19.79
C LEU A 362 25.54 -46.33 19.43
N PRO A 363 25.58 -47.54 20.04
CA PRO A 363 26.64 -48.53 19.80
C PRO A 363 26.81 -48.97 18.34
N ASP A 364 25.80 -48.74 17.50
CA ASP A 364 25.78 -49.05 16.06
C ASP A 364 26.29 -47.89 15.18
N GLY A 365 26.82 -46.83 15.79
CA GLY A 365 27.34 -45.65 15.09
C GLY A 365 26.27 -44.63 14.69
N ARG A 366 24.98 -44.90 14.92
CA ARG A 366 23.91 -43.93 14.64
C ARG A 366 23.88 -42.84 15.70
N ARG A 367 23.86 -41.59 15.24
CA ARG A 367 23.76 -40.41 16.12
C ARG A 367 22.30 -40.05 16.36
N MET A 368 21.91 -39.88 17.63
CA MET A 368 20.51 -39.68 18.03
C MET A 368 20.41 -38.59 19.12
N PHE A 369 19.38 -37.76 19.08
CA PHE A 369 19.07 -36.80 20.14
C PHE A 369 18.06 -37.33 21.17
N LYS A 370 18.12 -36.81 22.39
CA LYS A 370 17.29 -37.21 23.55
C LYS A 370 16.23 -36.17 23.86
N LEU A 371 15.00 -36.63 24.03
CA LEU A 371 13.89 -35.83 24.56
C LEU A 371 13.39 -36.42 25.87
N ARG A 372 13.35 -35.61 26.94
CA ARG A 372 12.74 -35.98 28.23
C ARG A 372 11.36 -35.36 28.41
N LYS A 373 10.44 -36.12 28.99
CA LYS A 373 9.13 -35.66 29.43
C LYS A 373 8.84 -36.13 30.83
N ASP A 374 8.18 -35.29 31.63
CA ASP A 374 7.68 -35.69 32.95
C ASP A 374 6.29 -36.34 32.80
N ARG A 375 6.14 -37.60 33.22
CA ARG A 375 4.82 -38.25 33.32
C ARG A 375 4.13 -37.86 34.62
N THR A 376 2.83 -37.62 34.56
CA THR A 376 1.97 -37.46 35.74
C THR A 376 0.99 -38.63 35.77
N GLU A 377 1.22 -39.60 36.66
CA GLU A 377 0.27 -40.68 36.92
C GLU A 377 -0.34 -40.44 38.31
N ARG A 378 -1.68 -40.44 38.38
CA ARG A 378 -2.46 -40.34 39.65
C ARG A 378 -2.00 -39.21 40.59
N GLY A 379 -1.71 -38.02 40.05
CA GLY A 379 -1.39 -36.84 40.86
C GLY A 379 0.00 -36.82 41.52
N GLN A 380 0.87 -37.82 41.27
CA GLN A 380 2.27 -37.78 41.64
C GLN A 380 3.16 -37.61 40.40
N LYS A 381 4.08 -36.64 40.43
CA LYS A 381 5.16 -36.50 39.44
C LYS A 381 6.11 -37.69 39.63
N ASN A 382 6.15 -38.65 38.71
CA ASN A 382 7.14 -39.72 38.75
C ASN A 382 7.65 -40.12 37.37
N LEU A 383 8.97 -40.28 37.33
CA LEU A 383 9.91 -40.66 36.27
C LEU A 383 9.77 -39.96 34.91
N GLY A 384 10.81 -39.21 34.56
CA GLY A 384 10.98 -38.66 33.23
C GLY A 384 11.24 -39.76 32.21
N SER A 385 10.39 -39.91 31.19
CA SER A 385 10.65 -40.82 30.07
C SER A 385 11.58 -40.13 29.07
N ILE A 386 12.69 -40.79 28.70
CA ILE A 386 13.61 -40.32 27.65
C ILE A 386 13.33 -41.10 26.37
N THR A 387 13.17 -40.40 25.25
CA THR A 387 13.06 -40.99 23.90
C THR A 387 14.24 -40.57 23.03
N TYR A 388 14.75 -41.49 22.21
CA TYR A 388 15.88 -41.28 21.29
C TYR A 388 15.40 -41.15 19.85
N TRP A 389 15.82 -40.10 19.16
CA TRP A 389 15.36 -39.73 17.81
C TRP A 389 16.58 -39.47 16.90
N PRO A 390 16.54 -39.81 15.60
CA PRO A 390 17.64 -39.53 14.68
C PRO A 390 17.97 -38.04 14.58
N ILE A 391 19.25 -37.66 14.41
CA ILE A 391 19.63 -36.25 14.19
C ILE A 391 18.89 -35.62 13.00
N SER A 392 18.56 -36.42 11.99
CA SER A 392 17.75 -35.96 10.85
C SER A 392 16.39 -35.40 11.25
N ASP A 393 15.86 -35.72 12.44
CA ASP A 393 14.56 -35.24 12.94
C ASP A 393 14.66 -33.95 13.80
N LEU A 394 15.84 -33.31 13.89
CA LEU A 394 16.01 -32.06 14.66
C LEU A 394 15.09 -30.92 14.18
N TYR A 395 14.67 -30.92 12.92
CA TYR A 395 13.74 -29.94 12.34
C TYR A 395 12.33 -29.95 12.97
N ARG A 396 11.98 -31.01 13.72
CA ARG A 396 10.68 -31.14 14.42
C ARG A 396 10.61 -30.34 15.71
N LEU A 397 11.75 -29.82 16.18
CA LEU A 397 11.88 -29.12 17.45
C LEU A 397 11.81 -27.61 17.26
N VAL A 398 11.07 -26.93 18.15
CA VAL A 398 11.01 -25.47 18.23
C VAL A 398 11.29 -25.04 19.67
N PRO A 399 12.26 -24.14 19.93
CA PRO A 399 12.47 -23.60 21.27
C PRO A 399 11.20 -22.98 21.88
N VAL A 400 10.97 -23.23 23.17
CA VAL A 400 9.88 -22.58 23.92
C VAL A 400 10.32 -22.12 25.30
N ASP A 401 9.49 -21.25 25.87
CA ASP A 401 9.70 -20.66 27.19
C ASP A 401 9.99 -21.72 28.27
N SER A 402 11.01 -21.45 29.08
CA SER A 402 11.47 -22.33 30.16
C SER A 402 10.43 -22.57 31.24
N THR A 403 9.37 -21.76 31.33
CA THR A 403 8.23 -21.92 32.25
C THR A 403 7.22 -22.98 31.79
N ARG A 404 7.17 -23.32 30.49
CA ARG A 404 6.17 -24.29 29.98
C ARG A 404 6.35 -25.68 30.58
N VAL A 405 5.28 -26.34 30.99
CA VAL A 405 5.38 -27.70 31.55
C VAL A 405 5.48 -28.72 30.41
N ALA A 406 6.43 -29.65 30.50
CA ALA A 406 6.54 -30.76 29.55
C ALA A 406 5.28 -31.63 29.59
N ARG A 407 4.51 -31.66 28.50
CA ARG A 407 3.17 -32.29 28.40
C ARG A 407 2.84 -32.65 26.94
N GLY A 408 1.85 -33.54 26.73
CA GLY A 408 1.45 -34.01 25.39
C GLY A 408 2.14 -35.32 24.95
N GLU A 409 1.51 -36.16 24.15
CA GLU A 409 2.15 -37.39 23.64
C GLU A 409 3.12 -37.07 22.51
N VAL A 410 4.29 -37.71 22.55
CA VAL A 410 5.38 -37.54 21.58
C VAL A 410 5.86 -38.93 21.22
N GLY A 411 5.60 -39.36 19.99
CA GLY A 411 6.05 -40.66 19.49
C GLY A 411 6.93 -40.46 18.27
N TRP A 412 8.11 -41.10 18.26
CA TRP A 412 8.96 -41.13 17.06
C TRP A 412 8.20 -41.75 15.88
N LYS A 413 7.47 -42.86 16.14
CA LYS A 413 6.57 -43.53 15.19
C LYS A 413 5.19 -42.88 15.06
N ALA A 414 4.79 -42.04 16.02
CA ALA A 414 3.64 -41.15 15.86
C ALA A 414 4.10 -39.92 15.07
N ARG A 415 4.64 -40.15 13.86
CA ARG A 415 4.74 -39.10 12.82
C ARG A 415 3.29 -38.70 12.58
N ASN A 416 2.83 -37.63 13.22
CA ASN A 416 1.43 -37.25 13.21
C ASN A 416 0.92 -37.21 11.76
N THR A 417 -0.05 -38.07 11.46
CA THR A 417 -0.79 -38.12 10.19
C THR A 417 -1.56 -36.81 9.91
N GLU A 418 -1.62 -35.87 10.86
CA GLU A 418 -2.42 -34.65 10.79
C GLU A 418 -1.61 -33.33 10.82
N THR A 419 -0.27 -33.35 11.00
CA THR A 419 0.50 -32.08 11.06
C THR A 419 0.88 -31.59 9.67
N ALA A 420 0.21 -30.54 9.22
CA ALA A 420 0.46 -29.86 7.95
C ALA A 420 1.89 -29.29 7.85
N ILE A 421 2.53 -29.50 6.69
CA ILE A 421 3.75 -28.78 6.29
C ILE A 421 3.48 -27.24 6.29
N CYS A 422 4.46 -26.44 6.71
CA CYS A 422 4.34 -24.98 6.78
C CYS A 422 4.34 -24.37 5.37
N GLY A 423 3.63 -23.26 5.15
CA GLY A 423 3.68 -22.52 3.88
C GLY A 423 5.09 -22.13 3.43
N LEU A 424 6.05 -21.94 4.36
CA LEU A 424 7.46 -21.68 4.04
C LEU A 424 8.17 -22.87 3.40
N ASP A 425 7.86 -24.08 3.85
CA ASP A 425 8.50 -25.29 3.35
C ASP A 425 8.09 -25.54 1.88
N PHE A 426 6.84 -25.22 1.53
CA PHE A 426 6.37 -25.20 0.14
C PHE A 426 7.00 -24.08 -0.68
N LEU A 427 7.14 -22.89 -0.10
CA LEU A 427 7.65 -21.72 -0.81
C LEU A 427 9.15 -21.86 -1.16
N PHE A 428 9.97 -22.32 -0.20
CA PHE A 428 11.41 -22.52 -0.43
C PHE A 428 11.73 -23.84 -1.10
N ASN A 429 10.81 -24.80 -1.02
CA ASN A 429 10.84 -26.00 -1.85
C ASN A 429 12.14 -26.83 -1.69
N GLY A 430 12.77 -26.71 -0.50
CA GLY A 430 14.01 -27.39 -0.12
C GLY A 430 13.77 -28.58 0.82
N PRO A 431 14.71 -29.53 0.93
CA PRO A 431 14.58 -30.70 1.79
C PRO A 431 14.61 -30.34 3.28
N ASN A 432 15.18 -29.18 3.62
CA ASN A 432 15.31 -28.67 4.98
C ASN A 432 14.18 -27.68 5.30
N LYS A 433 13.67 -27.75 6.53
CA LYS A 433 12.67 -26.82 7.06
C LYS A 433 13.28 -25.42 7.21
N ALA A 434 12.53 -24.39 6.87
CA ALA A 434 12.94 -23.01 7.14
C ALA A 434 13.10 -22.77 8.66
N ASP A 435 14.30 -22.39 9.12
CA ASP A 435 14.53 -22.05 10.51
C ASP A 435 14.30 -20.55 10.78
N VAL A 436 13.04 -20.21 11.04
CA VAL A 436 12.66 -18.84 11.41
C VAL A 436 13.26 -18.38 12.74
N HIS A 437 13.77 -19.30 13.58
CA HIS A 437 14.42 -18.95 14.85
C HIS A 437 15.87 -18.51 14.68
N ALA A 438 16.50 -18.87 13.56
CA ALA A 438 17.84 -18.39 13.21
C ALA A 438 17.86 -16.94 12.73
N ILE A 439 16.69 -16.35 12.45
CA ILE A 439 16.57 -14.96 11.99
C ILE A 439 16.75 -14.01 13.17
N LYS A 440 17.79 -13.19 13.10
CA LYS A 440 18.10 -12.15 14.11
C LYS A 440 17.68 -10.75 13.68
N LYS A 441 17.63 -10.52 12.37
CA LYS A 441 17.30 -9.23 11.77
C LYS A 441 15.79 -9.03 11.68
N LYS A 442 15.35 -7.78 11.72
CA LYS A 442 13.95 -7.36 11.71
C LYS A 442 13.68 -6.44 10.53
N VAL A 443 12.51 -6.59 9.93
CA VAL A 443 11.97 -5.65 8.95
C VAL A 443 10.83 -4.90 9.62
N VAL A 444 10.88 -3.56 9.60
CA VAL A 444 9.84 -2.71 10.19
C VAL A 444 9.05 -2.06 9.08
N VAL A 445 7.72 -2.17 9.11
CA VAL A 445 6.81 -1.50 8.18
C VAL A 445 6.02 -0.45 8.94
N VAL A 446 6.08 0.79 8.48
CA VAL A 446 5.45 1.95 9.11
C VAL A 446 4.13 2.26 8.42
N MET A 447 3.03 1.85 9.04
CA MET A 447 1.66 2.04 8.55
C MET A 447 0.63 1.75 9.66
N PRO A 448 -0.65 2.09 9.48
CA PRO A 448 -1.68 1.78 10.48
C PRO A 448 -1.71 0.28 10.83
N THR A 449 -1.39 -0.06 12.10
CA THR A 449 -1.25 -1.46 12.55
C THR A 449 -2.56 -2.25 12.45
N THR A 450 -3.71 -1.60 12.54
CA THR A 450 -5.02 -2.25 12.36
C THR A 450 -5.20 -2.76 10.93
N LEU A 451 -4.81 -1.97 9.93
CA LEU A 451 -4.89 -2.35 8.52
C LEU A 451 -3.92 -3.50 8.23
N ALA A 452 -2.70 -3.41 8.77
CA ALA A 452 -1.70 -4.47 8.63
C ALA A 452 -2.14 -5.78 9.30
N ALA A 453 -2.70 -5.74 10.50
CA ALA A 453 -3.17 -6.93 11.21
C ALA A 453 -4.32 -7.63 10.46
N GLU A 454 -5.24 -6.87 9.89
CA GLU A 454 -6.33 -7.39 9.07
C GLU A 454 -5.82 -8.01 7.76
N PHE A 455 -4.91 -7.33 7.06
CA PHE A 455 -4.27 -7.86 5.85
C PHE A 455 -3.50 -9.16 6.15
N CYS A 456 -2.69 -9.19 7.21
CA CYS A 456 -1.91 -10.40 7.56
C CYS A 456 -2.76 -11.57 8.07
N LYS A 457 -4.00 -11.31 8.50
CA LYS A 457 -4.96 -12.32 8.91
C LYS A 457 -5.76 -12.88 7.72
N SER A 458 -6.11 -12.03 6.75
CA SER A 458 -6.97 -12.38 5.61
C SER A 458 -6.18 -12.94 4.42
N THR A 459 -4.95 -12.46 4.20
CA THR A 459 -4.09 -12.93 3.11
C THR A 459 -3.47 -14.28 3.46
N LEU A 460 -3.63 -15.25 2.56
CA LEU A 460 -3.11 -16.61 2.69
C LEU A 460 -1.90 -16.82 1.78
N LEU A 461 -0.87 -17.47 2.30
CA LEU A 461 0.19 -18.12 1.52
C LEU A 461 -0.09 -19.62 1.55
N TYR A 462 -0.41 -20.21 0.40
CA TYR A 462 -0.72 -21.64 0.27
C TYR A 462 -1.78 -22.12 1.29
N GLY A 463 -2.84 -21.33 1.44
CA GLY A 463 -3.96 -21.61 2.35
C GLY A 463 -3.71 -21.30 3.83
N GLN A 464 -2.53 -20.84 4.21
CA GLN A 464 -2.20 -20.45 5.59
C GLN A 464 -2.12 -18.92 5.72
N PRO A 465 -2.76 -18.29 6.73
CA PRO A 465 -2.61 -16.86 6.97
C PRO A 465 -1.14 -16.47 7.12
N ILE A 466 -0.70 -15.39 6.48
CA ILE A 466 0.73 -15.02 6.48
C ILE A 466 1.28 -14.76 7.89
N LYS A 467 0.44 -14.29 8.83
CA LYS A 467 0.79 -14.16 10.26
C LYS A 467 1.15 -15.48 10.95
N ASP A 468 0.76 -16.60 10.37
CA ASP A 468 1.00 -17.95 10.90
C ASP A 468 2.11 -18.68 10.12
N VAL A 469 2.72 -18.03 9.13
CA VAL A 469 3.82 -18.54 8.28
C VAL A 469 5.18 -18.03 8.76
N ILE A 470 5.30 -16.73 9.04
CA ILE A 470 6.50 -16.09 9.63
C ILE A 470 6.13 -15.37 10.95
N PRO A 471 7.10 -15.11 11.85
CA PRO A 471 6.83 -14.35 13.07
C PRO A 471 6.49 -12.89 12.73
N ILE A 472 5.20 -12.52 12.82
CA ILE A 472 4.70 -11.15 12.60
C ILE A 472 4.17 -10.54 13.89
N GLY A 473 4.37 -9.24 14.06
CA GLY A 473 3.90 -8.50 15.22
C GLY A 473 3.85 -6.99 15.00
N GLN A 474 3.56 -6.26 16.08
CA GLN A 474 3.54 -4.81 16.10
C GLN A 474 4.45 -4.26 17.20
N ILE A 475 4.88 -3.02 17.05
CA ILE A 475 5.55 -2.26 18.10
C ILE A 475 4.48 -1.57 18.96
N SER A 476 4.63 -1.66 20.27
CA SER A 476 3.76 -1.00 21.24
C SER A 476 3.73 0.52 21.02
N SER A 477 2.67 1.18 21.49
CA SER A 477 2.49 2.63 21.28
C SER A 477 3.59 3.50 21.90
N ASP A 478 4.33 2.97 22.88
CA ASP A 478 5.47 3.63 23.50
C ASP A 478 6.81 3.32 22.82
N GLY A 479 6.84 2.41 21.84
CA GLY A 479 8.05 2.07 21.09
C GLY A 479 8.98 1.07 21.79
N GLU A 480 8.60 0.54 22.96
CA GLU A 480 9.50 -0.24 23.81
C GLU A 480 9.36 -1.75 23.60
N GLU A 481 8.15 -2.25 23.34
CA GLU A 481 7.87 -3.68 23.28
C GLU A 481 7.38 -4.11 21.90
N ALA A 482 7.73 -5.34 21.51
CA ALA A 482 7.23 -6.00 20.31
C ALA A 482 6.18 -7.05 20.69
N GLU A 483 4.95 -6.85 20.22
CA GLU A 483 3.82 -7.75 20.45
C GLU A 483 3.64 -8.71 19.27
N GLN A 484 3.59 -10.02 19.52
CA GLN A 484 3.36 -11.03 18.48
C GLN A 484 1.86 -11.14 18.13
N TRP A 485 1.56 -11.37 16.85
CA TRP A 485 0.19 -11.63 16.37
C TRP A 485 -0.17 -13.12 16.28
N SER A 486 0.82 -14.00 16.34
CA SER A 486 0.62 -15.45 16.33
C SER A 486 1.42 -16.11 17.46
N THR A 487 0.78 -17.05 18.15
CA THR A 487 1.42 -17.83 19.22
C THR A 487 2.21 -19.02 18.70
N ARG A 488 2.22 -19.28 17.37
CA ARG A 488 2.87 -20.46 16.76
C ARG A 488 4.39 -20.45 16.92
N PHE A 489 5.00 -19.27 17.05
CA PHE A 489 6.46 -19.10 17.08
C PHE A 489 7.07 -19.05 18.49
N GLY A 490 6.29 -19.36 19.53
CA GLY A 490 6.80 -19.44 20.90
C GLY A 490 7.49 -18.15 21.35
N THR A 491 8.76 -18.25 21.78
CA THR A 491 9.54 -17.10 22.26
C THR A 491 10.25 -16.31 21.15
N GLN A 492 10.08 -16.68 19.89
CA GLN A 492 10.73 -15.99 18.77
C GLN A 492 10.17 -14.57 18.64
N PRO A 493 10.99 -13.52 18.78
CA PRO A 493 10.54 -12.16 18.52
C PRO A 493 10.00 -12.03 17.09
N PRO A 494 9.00 -11.18 16.84
CA PRO A 494 8.55 -10.91 15.49
C PRO A 494 9.71 -10.46 14.60
N VAL A 495 9.77 -11.03 13.41
CA VAL A 495 10.75 -10.70 12.37
C VAL A 495 10.21 -9.58 11.49
N LEU A 496 8.91 -9.64 11.16
CA LEU A 496 8.18 -8.55 10.53
C LEU A 496 7.40 -7.77 11.60
N LEU A 497 7.76 -6.50 11.79
CA LEU A 497 7.17 -5.60 12.77
C LEU A 497 6.40 -4.48 12.10
N PHE A 498 5.23 -4.15 12.64
CA PHE A 498 4.47 -2.99 12.22
C PHE A 498 4.52 -1.86 13.25
N ALA A 499 4.90 -0.66 12.82
CA ALA A 499 4.85 0.56 13.62
C ALA A 499 3.68 1.42 13.15
N SER A 500 2.89 1.97 14.07
CA SER A 500 1.72 2.79 13.73
C SER A 500 2.06 4.08 12.99
N ASP A 501 3.27 4.62 13.21
CA ASP A 501 3.81 5.78 12.54
C ASP A 501 5.34 5.87 12.75
N LEU A 502 5.97 6.84 12.08
CA LEU A 502 7.44 6.94 12.07
C LEU A 502 8.07 7.24 13.44
N ASP A 503 7.36 7.89 14.37
CA ASP A 503 7.93 8.24 15.68
C ASP A 503 8.06 6.97 16.54
N VAL A 504 7.09 6.07 16.44
CA VAL A 504 7.14 4.74 17.09
C VAL A 504 8.30 3.91 16.51
N ALA A 505 8.45 3.90 15.18
CA ALA A 505 9.56 3.21 14.53
C ALA A 505 10.93 3.78 14.95
N CYS A 506 11.04 5.12 15.03
CA CYS A 506 12.25 5.79 15.49
C CYS A 506 12.60 5.45 16.94
N SER A 507 11.60 5.39 17.83
CA SER A 507 11.80 5.05 19.25
C SER A 507 12.35 3.62 19.38
N PHE A 508 11.75 2.67 18.67
CA PHE A 508 12.23 1.28 18.64
C PHE A 508 13.64 1.16 18.04
N ALA A 509 13.91 1.90 16.96
CA ALA A 509 15.21 1.87 16.28
C ALA A 509 16.35 2.51 17.11
N GLN A 510 16.05 3.43 18.03
CA GLN A 510 17.07 3.98 18.93
C GLN A 510 17.62 2.93 19.90
N GLU A 511 16.79 2.00 20.35
CA GLU A 511 17.19 0.93 21.27
C GLU A 511 17.72 -0.30 20.52
N ASN A 512 17.28 -0.54 19.28
CA ASN A 512 17.57 -1.76 18.52
C ASN A 512 18.17 -1.52 17.10
N PRO A 513 19.11 -0.57 16.90
CA PRO A 513 19.53 -0.16 15.55
C PRO A 513 20.19 -1.31 14.77
N ASP A 514 21.01 -2.13 15.44
CA ASP A 514 21.73 -3.25 14.82
C ASP A 514 20.84 -4.46 14.52
N GLU A 515 19.62 -4.50 15.06
CA GLU A 515 18.66 -5.57 14.80
C GLU A 515 17.79 -5.30 13.58
N ILE A 516 17.74 -4.07 13.08
CA ILE A 516 16.89 -3.69 11.95
C ILE A 516 17.66 -3.87 10.65
N GLU A 517 17.07 -4.57 9.69
CA GLU A 517 17.59 -4.69 8.32
C GLU A 517 17.06 -3.56 7.43
N LEU A 518 15.77 -3.27 7.54
CA LEU A 518 15.09 -2.30 6.69
C LEU A 518 13.87 -1.72 7.40
N ILE A 519 13.65 -0.41 7.22
CA ILE A 519 12.38 0.24 7.56
C ILE A 519 11.67 0.63 6.25
N VAL A 520 10.48 0.08 6.02
CA VAL A 520 9.60 0.43 4.90
C VAL A 520 8.56 1.42 5.40
N VAL A 521 8.47 2.60 4.78
CA VAL A 521 7.61 3.70 5.24
C VAL A 521 6.59 4.04 4.16
N ASP A 522 5.31 3.86 4.44
CA ASP A 522 4.26 4.52 3.66
C ASP A 522 4.24 6.02 4.05
N VAL A 523 4.62 6.88 3.11
CA VAL A 523 4.77 8.34 3.33
C VAL A 523 3.41 9.06 3.30
N ALA A 524 2.30 8.33 3.20
CA ALA A 524 0.97 8.90 3.30
C ALA A 524 0.58 9.28 4.74
N GLY A 525 -0.46 10.11 4.85
CA GLY A 525 -1.12 10.46 6.12
C GLY A 525 -0.15 11.01 7.17
N ARG A 526 -0.14 10.37 8.35
CA ARG A 526 0.62 10.82 9.54
C ARG A 526 2.13 10.91 9.32
N ASN A 527 2.67 10.25 8.29
CA ASN A 527 4.11 10.20 8.02
C ASN A 527 4.61 11.29 7.07
N ARG A 528 3.71 12.01 6.37
CA ARG A 528 4.00 12.92 5.25
C ARG A 528 4.99 14.05 5.56
N GLU A 529 5.10 14.46 6.82
CA GLU A 529 5.96 15.60 7.24
C GLU A 529 7.05 15.20 8.24
N LYS A 530 7.24 13.90 8.52
CA LYS A 530 8.16 13.42 9.58
C LYS A 530 9.63 13.32 9.13
N HIS A 531 10.11 14.34 8.42
CA HIS A 531 11.50 14.43 7.92
C HIS A 531 12.56 14.32 9.03
N ALA A 532 12.25 14.80 10.25
CA ALA A 532 13.13 14.67 11.40
C ALA A 532 13.38 13.20 11.80
N GLY A 533 12.35 12.34 11.68
CA GLY A 533 12.47 10.91 11.93
C GLY A 533 13.40 10.22 10.94
N ILE A 534 13.28 10.55 9.65
CA ILE A 534 14.18 10.05 8.60
C ILE A 534 15.64 10.46 8.90
N LYS A 535 15.87 11.74 9.25
CA LYS A 535 17.21 12.21 9.62
C LYS A 535 17.79 11.48 10.84
N LEU A 536 16.94 11.12 11.81
CA LEU A 536 17.35 10.30 12.95
C LEU A 536 17.76 8.89 12.51
N LEU A 537 16.97 8.21 11.68
CA LEU A 537 17.27 6.86 11.17
C LEU A 537 18.58 6.86 10.35
N ASN A 538 18.83 7.91 9.56
CA ASN A 538 20.09 8.09 8.85
C ASN A 538 21.30 8.17 9.79
N ARG A 539 21.18 8.87 10.92
CA ARG A 539 22.25 8.93 11.94
C ARG A 539 22.51 7.57 12.58
N LEU A 540 21.46 6.77 12.75
CA LEU A 540 21.54 5.38 13.22
C LEU A 540 22.01 4.39 12.14
N LYS A 541 22.23 4.86 10.89
CA LYS A 541 22.58 4.04 9.72
C LYS A 541 21.56 2.93 9.41
N VAL A 542 20.29 3.17 9.72
CA VAL A 542 19.20 2.23 9.43
C VAL A 542 18.67 2.50 8.02
N PRO A 543 18.70 1.52 7.10
CA PRO A 543 18.18 1.70 5.75
C PRO A 543 16.67 1.96 5.74
N CYS A 544 16.23 2.92 4.92
CA CYS A 544 14.84 3.29 4.76
C CYS A 544 14.38 3.18 3.30
N LEU A 545 13.24 2.52 3.09
CA LEU A 545 12.50 2.50 1.83
C LEU A 545 11.20 3.29 2.00
N MET A 546 11.12 4.45 1.38
CA MET A 546 9.98 5.34 1.42
C MET A 546 9.08 5.07 0.23
N ILE A 547 7.78 4.90 0.44
CA ILE A 547 6.81 4.64 -0.61
C ILE A 547 5.84 5.81 -0.68
N ALA A 548 5.72 6.41 -1.85
CA ALA A 548 4.88 7.57 -2.09
C ALA A 548 4.16 7.47 -3.44
N THR A 549 3.05 8.19 -3.57
CA THR A 549 2.47 8.49 -4.88
C THR A 549 3.18 9.68 -5.52
N GLU A 550 3.03 9.86 -6.83
CA GLU A 550 3.56 11.06 -7.52
C GLU A 550 3.04 12.35 -6.86
N ARG A 551 1.78 12.36 -6.44
CA ARG A 551 1.19 13.50 -5.72
C ARG A 551 1.96 13.81 -4.43
N ILE A 552 2.14 12.81 -3.56
CA ILE A 552 2.84 13.00 -2.27
C ILE A 552 4.28 13.43 -2.53
N ALA A 553 4.95 12.83 -3.51
CA ALA A 553 6.32 13.18 -3.88
C ALA A 553 6.44 14.62 -4.42
N ASN A 554 5.47 15.12 -5.18
CA ASN A 554 5.43 16.50 -5.67
C ASN A 554 5.19 17.53 -4.55
N GLU A 555 4.47 17.13 -3.49
CA GLU A 555 4.17 17.98 -2.34
C GLU A 555 5.29 17.96 -1.29
N THR A 556 6.22 17.01 -1.39
CA THR A 556 7.39 16.87 -0.50
C THR A 556 8.57 17.59 -1.15
N GLU A 557 9.25 18.50 -0.44
CA GLU A 557 10.45 19.16 -0.96
C GLU A 557 11.62 18.17 -1.07
N SER A 558 11.65 17.37 -2.15
CA SER A 558 12.65 16.34 -2.42
C SER A 558 14.07 16.89 -2.57
N ASP A 559 14.20 18.15 -2.96
CA ASP A 559 15.46 18.81 -3.29
C ASP A 559 16.36 19.06 -2.07
N GLN A 560 15.83 18.93 -0.85
CA GLN A 560 16.61 19.10 0.38
C GLN A 560 17.44 17.85 0.76
N HIS A 561 17.33 16.73 0.04
CA HIS A 561 17.92 15.44 0.45
C HIS A 561 18.86 14.86 -0.62
N ASN A 562 20.09 15.41 -0.72
CA ASN A 562 21.14 14.95 -1.64
C ASN A 562 21.56 13.47 -1.51
N ASP A 563 21.10 12.77 -0.47
CA ASP A 563 21.39 11.35 -0.19
C ASP A 563 20.22 10.41 -0.54
N LEU A 564 19.18 10.90 -1.22
CA LEU A 564 18.01 10.11 -1.60
C LEU A 564 18.16 9.53 -3.02
N SER A 565 18.07 8.20 -3.13
CA SER A 565 17.90 7.54 -4.43
C SER A 565 16.42 7.37 -4.76
N VAL A 566 16.03 7.52 -6.03
CA VAL A 566 14.62 7.52 -6.45
C VAL A 566 14.37 6.48 -7.54
N TRP A 567 13.37 5.65 -7.32
CA TRP A 567 12.72 4.84 -8.36
C TRP A 567 11.30 5.37 -8.55
N GLU A 568 11.04 5.99 -9.70
CA GLU A 568 9.70 6.40 -10.11
C GLU A 568 9.19 5.53 -11.26
N TRP A 569 7.97 4.99 -11.14
CA TRP A 569 7.31 4.22 -12.19
C TRP A 569 6.65 5.16 -13.22
N GLY A 570 6.86 4.88 -14.51
CA GLY A 570 6.19 5.53 -15.64
C GLY A 570 5.21 4.61 -16.35
N ALA A 571 4.33 5.19 -17.17
CA ALA A 571 3.35 4.41 -17.95
C ALA A 571 4.01 3.40 -18.89
N GLU A 572 5.13 3.76 -19.53
CA GLU A 572 5.87 2.86 -20.42
C GLU A 572 6.54 1.71 -19.65
N ASP A 573 7.04 1.94 -18.43
CA ASP A 573 7.56 0.87 -17.59
C ASP A 573 6.45 -0.14 -17.25
N LEU A 574 5.26 0.35 -16.88
CA LEU A 574 4.13 -0.48 -16.47
C LEU A 574 3.52 -1.29 -17.63
N LYS A 575 3.54 -0.75 -18.86
CA LYS A 575 3.16 -1.46 -20.08
C LYS A 575 4.11 -2.60 -20.43
N ALA A 576 5.39 -2.47 -20.05
CA ALA A 576 6.40 -3.47 -20.33
C ALA A 576 6.30 -4.71 -19.42
N LEU A 577 5.55 -4.62 -18.32
CA LEU A 577 5.38 -5.70 -17.35
C LEU A 577 4.31 -6.70 -17.75
N VAL A 578 4.55 -7.96 -17.40
CA VAL A 578 3.56 -9.04 -17.46
C VAL A 578 2.74 -9.06 -16.17
N TRP A 579 1.41 -9.04 -16.33
CA TRP A 579 0.46 -9.01 -15.21
C TRP A 579 -0.29 -10.34 -15.08
N PRO A 580 -0.61 -10.82 -13.87
CA PRO A 580 -1.50 -11.97 -13.66
C PRO A 580 -2.87 -11.67 -14.29
N GLU A 581 -3.30 -12.43 -15.30
CA GLU A 581 -4.56 -12.15 -16.00
C GLU A 581 -5.71 -12.82 -15.25
N ARG A 582 -6.59 -11.99 -14.67
CA ARG A 582 -7.99 -12.32 -14.38
C ARG A 582 -8.79 -11.03 -14.54
N LYS A 583 -9.95 -11.09 -15.20
CA LYS A 583 -10.91 -9.98 -15.15
C LYS A 583 -11.18 -9.67 -13.68
N LEU A 584 -11.12 -8.38 -13.30
CA LEU A 584 -11.39 -8.00 -11.91
C LEU A 584 -12.84 -8.38 -11.57
N ALA A 585 -13.00 -9.41 -10.76
CA ALA A 585 -14.31 -9.84 -10.29
C ALA A 585 -14.87 -8.80 -9.31
N ALA A 586 -16.20 -8.72 -9.20
CA ALA A 586 -16.87 -7.78 -8.29
C ALA A 586 -16.46 -7.97 -6.81
N ASN A 587 -16.02 -9.18 -6.45
CA ASN A 587 -15.54 -9.58 -5.13
C ASN A 587 -14.00 -9.73 -5.06
N ALA A 588 -13.25 -9.07 -5.95
CA ALA A 588 -11.78 -9.13 -5.93
C ALA A 588 -11.22 -8.68 -4.56
N GLY A 589 -10.11 -9.30 -4.13
CA GLY A 589 -9.41 -8.93 -2.92
C GLY A 589 -8.50 -7.72 -3.12
N GLU A 590 -7.81 -7.30 -2.05
CA GLU A 590 -7.07 -6.04 -2.03
C GLU A 590 -5.84 -6.01 -2.93
N ILE A 591 -5.13 -7.14 -3.11
CA ILE A 591 -3.98 -7.24 -4.03
C ILE A 591 -4.47 -7.13 -5.47
N ALA A 592 -5.55 -7.84 -5.82
CA ALA A 592 -6.12 -7.81 -7.17
C ALA A 592 -6.63 -6.42 -7.55
N LYS A 593 -7.36 -5.77 -6.65
CA LYS A 593 -7.81 -4.38 -6.86
C LYS A 593 -6.65 -3.41 -6.99
N PHE A 594 -5.62 -3.54 -6.14
CA PHE A 594 -4.43 -2.70 -6.18
C PHE A 594 -3.68 -2.81 -7.52
N GLU A 595 -3.34 -4.03 -7.94
CA GLU A 595 -2.62 -4.24 -9.20
C GLU A 595 -3.43 -3.78 -10.41
N HIS A 596 -4.76 -3.97 -10.38
CA HIS A 596 -5.65 -3.46 -11.42
C HIS A 596 -5.59 -1.93 -11.52
N ARG A 597 -5.59 -1.20 -10.39
CA ARG A 597 -5.48 0.27 -10.37
C ARG A 597 -4.10 0.77 -10.81
N VAL A 598 -3.03 0.09 -10.39
CA VAL A 598 -1.67 0.39 -10.87
C VAL A 598 -1.59 0.20 -12.39
N ARG A 599 -2.13 -0.90 -12.93
CA ARG A 599 -2.18 -1.16 -14.37
C ARG A 599 -3.03 -0.13 -15.13
N ALA A 600 -4.20 0.23 -14.61
CA ALA A 600 -5.09 1.22 -15.24
C ALA A 600 -4.43 2.61 -15.36
N THR A 601 -3.48 2.94 -14.48
CA THR A 601 -2.69 4.18 -14.59
C THR A 601 -1.87 4.25 -15.89
N SER A 602 -1.46 3.11 -16.44
CA SER A 602 -0.68 3.05 -17.68
C SER A 602 -1.50 3.33 -18.96
N SER A 603 -2.84 3.17 -18.89
CA SER A 603 -3.77 3.33 -20.02
C SER A 603 -4.57 4.63 -19.96
N ALA A 604 -4.93 5.09 -18.76
CA ALA A 604 -5.83 6.22 -18.59
C ALA A 604 -5.17 7.54 -18.99
N LYS A 605 -5.59 8.12 -20.11
CA LYS A 605 -5.29 9.51 -20.49
C LYS A 605 -6.57 10.33 -20.41
N PRO A 606 -6.57 11.48 -19.71
CA PRO A 606 -7.73 12.34 -19.67
C PRO A 606 -8.15 12.80 -21.06
N ILE A 607 -9.40 12.54 -21.42
CA ILE A 607 -10.03 13.05 -22.62
C ILE A 607 -10.45 14.49 -22.33
N ILE A 608 -9.95 15.45 -23.10
CA ILE A 608 -10.28 16.86 -22.93
C ILE A 608 -11.33 17.25 -23.96
N GLU A 609 -12.57 17.45 -23.53
CA GLU A 609 -13.63 18.04 -24.36
C GLU A 609 -13.57 19.56 -24.19
N ILE A 610 -13.17 20.24 -25.26
CA ILE A 610 -13.03 21.71 -25.26
C ILE A 610 -14.39 22.33 -25.52
N VAL A 611 -14.87 23.13 -24.56
CA VAL A 611 -16.12 23.88 -24.67
C VAL A 611 -15.82 25.29 -25.19
N SER A 612 -16.19 25.58 -26.43
CA SER A 612 -15.95 26.90 -27.02
C SER A 612 -17.00 27.92 -26.59
N SER A 613 -16.58 29.02 -25.96
CA SER A 613 -17.44 30.16 -25.64
C SER A 613 -16.59 31.44 -25.53
N PRO A 614 -16.60 32.32 -26.56
CA PRO A 614 -15.79 33.54 -26.56
C PRO A 614 -16.06 34.46 -25.37
N ILE A 615 -17.32 34.52 -24.92
CA ILE A 615 -17.74 35.39 -23.82
C ILE A 615 -17.13 35.00 -22.47
N VAL A 616 -16.83 33.71 -22.25
CA VAL A 616 -16.08 33.24 -21.07
C VAL A 616 -14.68 33.84 -21.06
N GLY A 617 -13.99 33.83 -22.22
CA GLY A 617 -12.66 34.42 -22.35
C GLY A 617 -12.65 35.93 -22.09
N VAL A 618 -13.60 36.67 -22.68
CA VAL A 618 -13.73 38.13 -22.49
C VAL A 618 -14.04 38.46 -21.03
N THR A 619 -14.96 37.74 -20.39
CA THR A 619 -15.33 37.94 -18.98
C THR A 619 -14.14 37.68 -18.05
N PHE A 620 -13.38 36.62 -18.32
CA PHE A 620 -12.17 36.32 -17.54
C PHE A 620 -11.07 37.37 -17.73
N SER A 621 -10.93 37.97 -18.93
CA SER A 621 -10.00 39.08 -19.16
C SER A 621 -10.39 40.37 -18.41
N ALA A 622 -11.68 40.67 -18.30
CA ALA A 622 -12.16 41.78 -17.48
C ALA A 622 -11.83 41.55 -15.99
N PHE A 623 -12.06 40.32 -15.51
CA PHE A 623 -11.66 39.91 -14.15
C PHE A 623 -10.14 40.07 -13.90
N ALA A 624 -9.31 39.57 -14.80
CA ALA A 624 -7.85 39.69 -14.70
C ALA A 624 -7.39 41.16 -14.64
N THR A 625 -8.11 42.07 -15.33
CA THR A 625 -7.82 43.50 -15.28
C THR A 625 -8.05 44.08 -13.88
N VAL A 626 -9.19 43.78 -13.26
CA VAL A 626 -9.50 44.23 -11.88
C VAL A 626 -8.50 43.65 -10.89
N ARG A 627 -8.17 42.35 -11.00
CA ARG A 627 -7.18 41.70 -10.14
C ARG A 627 -5.81 42.36 -10.25
N ARG A 628 -5.34 42.63 -11.46
CA ARG A 628 -4.05 43.30 -11.69
C ARG A 628 -4.00 44.69 -11.07
N LEU A 629 -5.11 45.45 -11.12
CA LEU A 629 -5.20 46.75 -10.46
C LEU A 629 -5.14 46.61 -8.94
N ALA A 630 -5.85 45.63 -8.36
CA ALA A 630 -5.77 45.33 -6.93
C ALA A 630 -4.34 44.99 -6.50
N LYS A 631 -3.64 44.10 -7.22
CA LYS A 631 -2.25 43.72 -6.94
C LYS A 631 -1.27 44.90 -7.00
N ARG A 632 -1.49 45.86 -7.92
CA ARG A 632 -0.62 47.05 -8.05
C ARG A 632 -0.59 47.91 -6.80
N ARG A 633 -1.62 47.88 -5.96
CA ARG A 633 -1.63 48.60 -4.68
C ARG A 633 -0.70 47.96 -3.63
N GLY A 634 -0.43 46.65 -3.74
CA GLY A 634 0.43 45.93 -2.80
C GLY A 634 -0.02 46.14 -1.34
N PRO A 635 0.87 46.59 -0.42
CA PRO A 635 0.53 46.78 0.99
C PRO A 635 -0.50 47.90 1.25
N ASP A 636 -0.78 48.77 0.28
CA ASP A 636 -1.82 49.81 0.34
C ASP A 636 -3.17 49.32 -0.24
N GLY A 637 -3.40 48.00 -0.23
CA GLY A 637 -4.61 47.35 -0.72
C GLY A 637 -5.88 47.86 -0.04
N LEU A 638 -6.95 48.03 -0.81
CA LEU A 638 -8.27 48.41 -0.29
C LEU A 638 -9.12 47.15 -0.05
N PRO A 639 -9.67 46.94 1.16
CA PRO A 639 -10.52 45.77 1.45
C PRO A 639 -11.72 45.67 0.50
N GLU A 640 -12.28 46.81 0.08
CA GLU A 640 -13.40 46.88 -0.87
C GLU A 640 -13.03 46.36 -2.26
N LEU A 641 -11.80 46.64 -2.72
CA LEU A 641 -11.30 46.21 -4.03
C LEU A 641 -10.94 44.72 -4.03
N GLU A 642 -10.35 44.23 -2.93
CA GLU A 642 -10.12 42.80 -2.70
C GLU A 642 -11.45 42.02 -2.65
N GLU A 643 -12.46 42.58 -1.99
CA GLU A 643 -13.80 42.00 -1.95
C GLU A 643 -14.46 41.99 -3.35
N ILE A 644 -14.28 43.03 -4.17
CA ILE A 644 -14.75 43.03 -5.57
C ILE A 644 -14.08 41.90 -6.37
N VAL A 645 -12.76 41.73 -6.24
CA VAL A 645 -12.03 40.63 -6.89
C VAL A 645 -12.58 39.28 -6.45
N ALA A 646 -12.79 39.08 -5.15
CA ALA A 646 -13.37 37.86 -4.61
C ALA A 646 -14.76 37.57 -5.19
N GLN A 647 -15.68 38.53 -5.12
CA GLN A 647 -17.06 38.38 -5.62
C GLN A 647 -17.10 38.09 -7.13
N ALA A 648 -16.25 38.77 -7.92
CA ALA A 648 -16.15 38.54 -9.35
C ALA A 648 -15.61 37.13 -9.66
N PHE A 649 -14.57 36.69 -8.95
CA PHE A 649 -13.99 35.35 -9.12
C PHE A 649 -15.02 34.25 -8.82
N TYR A 650 -15.77 34.36 -7.72
CA TYR A 650 -16.81 33.41 -7.37
C TYR A 650 -17.92 33.36 -8.43
N ALA A 651 -18.41 34.52 -8.87
CA ALA A 651 -19.46 34.57 -9.89
C ALA A 651 -19.02 33.92 -11.21
N ILE A 652 -17.80 34.20 -11.68
CA ILE A 652 -17.28 33.66 -12.94
C ILE A 652 -17.05 32.15 -12.83
N THR A 653 -16.36 31.69 -11.79
CA THR A 653 -16.05 30.26 -11.63
C THR A 653 -17.31 29.42 -11.40
N ARG A 654 -18.32 29.98 -10.71
CA ARG A 654 -19.65 29.37 -10.57
C ARG A 654 -20.30 29.13 -11.92
N LEU A 655 -20.40 30.18 -12.75
CA LEU A 655 -20.99 30.09 -14.10
C LEU A 655 -20.21 29.11 -14.99
N MET A 656 -18.87 29.14 -14.92
CA MET A 656 -18.02 28.22 -15.68
C MET A 656 -18.22 26.74 -15.30
N ARG A 657 -18.61 26.44 -14.06
CA ARG A 657 -18.80 25.05 -13.58
C ARG A 657 -20.22 24.50 -13.81
N CYS A 658 -21.17 25.35 -14.18
CA CYS A 658 -22.56 24.95 -14.44
C CYS A 658 -22.66 24.09 -15.70
N ALA A 659 -22.97 22.80 -15.53
CA ALA A 659 -23.14 21.84 -16.63
C ALA A 659 -24.61 21.49 -16.91
N THR A 660 -25.55 22.33 -16.45
CA THR A 660 -27.01 22.17 -16.61
C THR A 660 -27.62 23.37 -17.34
N LYS A 661 -28.88 23.25 -17.78
CA LYS A 661 -29.62 24.41 -18.30
C LYS A 661 -29.96 25.37 -17.15
N LEU A 662 -29.65 26.65 -17.32
CA LEU A 662 -29.94 27.68 -16.32
C LEU A 662 -31.34 28.27 -16.53
N GLN A 663 -32.13 28.33 -15.46
CA GLN A 663 -33.45 28.94 -15.42
C GLN A 663 -33.46 30.11 -14.44
N ASP A 664 -34.48 30.98 -14.50
CA ASP A 664 -34.59 32.13 -13.59
C ASP A 664 -34.61 31.74 -12.10
N GLU A 665 -35.18 30.58 -11.80
CA GLU A 665 -35.29 30.04 -10.44
C GLU A 665 -34.05 29.22 -10.02
N SER A 666 -33.07 29.03 -10.91
CA SER A 666 -31.85 28.29 -10.57
C SER A 666 -31.07 29.04 -9.48
N GLN A 667 -30.64 28.32 -8.45
CA GLN A 667 -29.88 28.86 -7.33
C GLN A 667 -28.60 29.54 -7.81
N SER A 668 -27.93 28.94 -8.80
CA SER A 668 -26.74 29.51 -9.44
C SER A 668 -26.99 30.90 -10.06
N VAL A 669 -28.18 31.15 -10.58
CA VAL A 669 -28.55 32.44 -11.18
C VAL A 669 -28.77 33.49 -10.08
N LEU A 670 -29.53 33.13 -9.03
CA LEU A 670 -29.81 34.01 -7.90
C LEU A 670 -28.53 34.43 -7.16
N GLU A 671 -27.63 33.47 -6.91
CA GLU A 671 -26.36 33.73 -6.23
C GLU A 671 -25.46 34.66 -7.05
N VAL A 672 -25.30 34.39 -8.35
CA VAL A 672 -24.48 35.23 -9.24
C VAL A 672 -25.01 36.65 -9.29
N LEU A 673 -26.33 36.84 -9.41
CA LEU A 673 -26.95 38.17 -9.40
C LEU A 673 -26.74 38.89 -8.06
N GLY A 674 -26.82 38.16 -6.94
CA GLY A 674 -26.50 38.69 -5.61
C GLY A 674 -25.06 39.21 -5.52
N ARG A 675 -24.10 38.46 -6.07
CA ARG A 675 -22.68 38.86 -6.11
C ARG A 675 -22.44 40.07 -7.01
N VAL A 676 -23.08 40.13 -8.18
CA VAL A 676 -23.02 41.31 -9.06
C VAL A 676 -23.56 42.55 -8.35
N THR A 677 -24.71 42.42 -7.67
CA THR A 677 -25.30 43.51 -6.89
C THR A 677 -24.36 43.97 -5.77
N LYS A 678 -23.65 43.02 -5.13
CA LYS A 678 -22.66 43.33 -4.11
C LYS A 678 -21.48 44.13 -4.67
N ILE A 679 -20.94 43.73 -5.83
CA ILE A 679 -19.88 44.47 -6.53
C ILE A 679 -20.34 45.90 -6.82
N GLU A 680 -21.53 46.06 -7.43
CA GLU A 680 -22.09 47.38 -7.75
C GLU A 680 -22.28 48.25 -6.51
N SER A 681 -22.72 47.65 -5.39
CA SER A 681 -22.86 48.37 -4.11
C SER A 681 -21.52 48.86 -3.56
N LEU A 682 -20.47 48.03 -3.62
CA LEU A 682 -19.12 48.38 -3.15
C LEU A 682 -18.54 49.52 -3.99
N VAL A 683 -18.68 49.44 -5.31
CA VAL A 683 -18.25 50.48 -6.25
C VAL A 683 -18.98 51.80 -5.98
N ALA A 684 -20.29 51.76 -5.73
CA ALA A 684 -21.09 52.94 -5.44
C ALA A 684 -20.74 53.57 -4.07
N SER A 685 -20.45 52.74 -3.05
CA SER A 685 -20.15 53.21 -1.70
C SER A 685 -18.70 53.64 -1.48
N SER A 686 -17.76 53.19 -2.33
CA SER A 686 -16.34 53.48 -2.14
C SER A 686 -15.97 54.88 -2.60
N ASN A 687 -15.29 55.61 -1.72
CA ASN A 687 -14.66 56.90 -2.01
C ASN A 687 -13.16 56.79 -2.36
N TYR A 688 -12.58 55.58 -2.30
CA TYR A 688 -11.14 55.36 -2.35
C TYR A 688 -10.67 54.64 -3.63
N LEU A 689 -11.59 54.10 -4.41
CA LEU A 689 -11.31 53.56 -5.75
C LEU A 689 -10.94 54.68 -6.72
N SER A 690 -9.81 54.50 -7.41
CA SER A 690 -9.42 55.30 -8.56
C SER A 690 -10.42 55.15 -9.72
N GLU A 691 -10.35 56.04 -10.70
CA GLU A 691 -11.20 55.98 -11.89
C GLU A 691 -11.00 54.68 -12.68
N ASP A 692 -9.74 54.24 -12.84
CA ASP A 692 -9.41 52.98 -13.53
C ASP A 692 -9.96 51.75 -12.79
N GLU A 693 -9.84 51.70 -11.46
CA GLU A 693 -10.38 50.60 -10.64
C GLU A 693 -11.91 50.57 -10.66
N ARG A 694 -12.54 51.76 -10.60
CA ARG A 694 -13.99 51.90 -10.69
C ARG A 694 -14.50 51.41 -12.05
N ASN A 695 -13.85 51.84 -13.13
CA ASN A 695 -14.21 51.43 -14.49
C ASN A 695 -14.03 49.93 -14.69
N ALA A 696 -12.92 49.35 -14.23
CA ALA A 696 -12.67 47.92 -14.32
C ALA A 696 -13.69 47.10 -13.49
N ALA A 697 -14.06 47.58 -12.29
CA ALA A 697 -15.06 46.92 -11.43
C ALA A 697 -16.48 46.97 -12.04
N VAL A 698 -16.85 48.07 -12.69
CA VAL A 698 -18.11 48.15 -13.46
C VAL A 698 -18.06 47.22 -14.66
N GLU A 699 -16.96 47.23 -15.42
CA GLU A 699 -16.79 46.37 -16.59
C GLU A 699 -16.90 44.88 -16.23
N VAL A 700 -16.25 44.42 -15.15
CA VAL A 700 -16.34 43.00 -14.76
C VAL A 700 -17.77 42.62 -14.35
N ALA A 701 -18.51 43.51 -13.67
CA ALA A 701 -19.90 43.27 -13.29
C ALA A 701 -20.82 43.17 -14.53
N GLU A 702 -20.63 44.04 -15.51
CA GLU A 702 -21.34 43.99 -16.80
C GLU A 702 -21.03 42.69 -17.56
N ARG A 703 -19.75 42.31 -17.65
CA ARG A 703 -19.34 41.07 -18.33
C ARG A 703 -19.87 39.80 -17.65
N ILE A 704 -19.92 39.76 -16.33
CA ILE A 704 -20.56 38.65 -15.59
C ILE A 704 -22.05 38.54 -15.95
N ARG A 705 -22.74 39.69 -16.05
CA ARG A 705 -24.16 39.72 -16.44
C ARG A 705 -24.36 39.28 -17.89
N ASP A 706 -23.52 39.73 -18.81
CA ASP A 706 -23.53 39.28 -20.21
C ASP A 706 -23.31 37.77 -20.30
N LEU A 707 -22.33 37.23 -19.57
CA LEU A 707 -22.03 35.80 -19.52
C LEU A 707 -23.23 35.01 -18.99
N LEU A 708 -23.83 35.45 -17.87
CA LEU A 708 -25.01 34.82 -17.30
C LEU A 708 -26.17 34.77 -18.31
N ASN A 709 -26.44 35.88 -18.99
CA ASN A 709 -27.50 35.93 -20.00
C ASN A 709 -27.22 35.00 -21.18
N SER A 710 -25.97 34.97 -21.68
CA SER A 710 -25.57 34.07 -22.76
C SER A 710 -25.74 32.60 -22.36
N LEU A 711 -25.35 32.21 -21.14
CA LEU A 711 -25.51 30.84 -20.64
C LEU A 711 -26.98 30.45 -20.39
N ARG A 712 -27.85 31.42 -20.09
CA ARG A 712 -29.30 31.20 -19.99
C ARG A 712 -29.95 30.91 -21.33
N GLU A 713 -29.53 31.62 -22.38
CA GLU A 713 -30.00 31.38 -23.74
C GLU A 713 -29.51 30.04 -24.27
N CYS A 714 -28.21 29.77 -24.13
CA CYS A 714 -27.59 28.53 -24.51
C CYS A 714 -26.36 28.26 -23.63
N ASN A 715 -26.40 27.22 -22.80
CA ASN A 715 -25.24 26.79 -22.02
C ASN A 715 -24.42 25.75 -22.81
N PRO A 716 -23.25 26.11 -23.37
CA PRO A 716 -22.47 25.19 -24.19
C PRO A 716 -21.91 24.01 -23.39
N LYS A 717 -21.71 24.17 -22.07
CA LYS A 717 -21.21 23.10 -21.20
C LYS A 717 -22.30 22.07 -20.90
N SER A 718 -23.57 22.48 -20.88
CA SER A 718 -24.73 21.58 -20.82
C SER A 718 -24.86 20.75 -22.10
N GLU A 719 -24.66 21.36 -23.27
CA GLU A 719 -24.64 20.64 -24.56
C GLU A 719 -23.46 19.65 -24.65
N ALA A 720 -22.26 20.08 -24.25
CA ALA A 720 -21.08 19.22 -24.20
C ALA A 720 -21.29 18.03 -23.23
N MET A 721 -21.89 18.27 -22.06
CA MET A 721 -22.25 17.21 -21.11
C MET A 721 -23.19 16.18 -21.74
N GLN A 722 -24.23 16.62 -22.46
CA GLN A 722 -25.15 15.70 -23.16
C GLN A 722 -24.45 14.89 -24.25
N LYS A 723 -23.56 15.52 -25.01
CA LYS A 723 -22.74 14.85 -26.03
C LYS A 723 -21.84 13.78 -25.40
N VAL A 724 -21.14 14.08 -24.31
CA VAL A 724 -20.26 13.11 -23.63
C VAL A 724 -21.07 11.97 -23.01
N LEU A 725 -22.21 12.24 -22.39
CA LEU A 725 -23.09 11.20 -21.85
C LEU A 725 -23.67 10.28 -22.94
N SER A 726 -23.84 10.78 -24.17
CA SER A 726 -24.24 9.90 -25.29
C SER A 726 -23.15 8.91 -25.68
N GLN A 727 -21.88 9.27 -25.48
CA GLN A 727 -20.72 8.41 -25.73
C GLN A 727 -20.43 7.47 -24.55
N PHE A 728 -20.60 7.96 -23.31
CA PHE A 728 -20.33 7.25 -22.07
C PHE A 728 -21.55 7.24 -21.14
N PRO A 729 -22.59 6.44 -21.46
CA PRO A 729 -23.91 6.54 -20.80
C PRO A 729 -23.92 6.13 -19.33
N LYS A 730 -22.92 5.37 -18.87
CA LYS A 730 -22.79 4.90 -17.48
C LYS A 730 -21.72 5.64 -16.67
N ALA A 731 -21.06 6.66 -17.24
CA ALA A 731 -20.02 7.40 -16.53
C ALA A 731 -20.64 8.26 -15.42
N ASP A 732 -20.02 8.26 -14.25
CA ASP A 732 -20.43 9.12 -13.14
C ASP A 732 -19.95 10.56 -13.36
N VAL A 733 -20.53 11.52 -12.65
CA VAL A 733 -20.25 12.96 -12.81
C VAL A 733 -19.60 13.51 -11.54
N LEU A 734 -18.43 14.13 -11.66
CA LEU A 734 -17.73 14.83 -10.59
C LEU A 734 -17.88 16.34 -10.76
N CYS A 735 -18.57 16.97 -9.80
CA CYS A 735 -18.72 18.42 -9.70
C CYS A 735 -18.07 18.91 -8.40
N ALA A 736 -16.99 19.70 -8.50
CA ALA A 736 -16.26 20.11 -7.30
C ALA A 736 -16.95 21.17 -6.45
N ASP A 737 -17.94 21.88 -6.99
CA ASP A 737 -18.72 22.83 -6.21
C ASP A 737 -19.91 22.09 -5.61
N ALA A 738 -19.81 21.76 -4.32
CA ALA A 738 -20.84 21.00 -3.62
C ALA A 738 -22.22 21.67 -3.75
N ARG A 739 -22.28 23.01 -3.85
CA ARG A 739 -23.54 23.75 -3.98
C ARG A 739 -24.14 23.66 -5.38
N LEU A 740 -23.43 23.12 -6.38
CA LEU A 740 -23.97 22.79 -7.72
C LEU A 740 -24.50 21.35 -7.80
N VAL A 741 -24.16 20.50 -6.82
CA VAL A 741 -24.58 19.10 -6.81
C VAL A 741 -26.11 18.95 -6.79
N PRO A 742 -26.89 19.71 -5.99
CA PRO A 742 -28.36 19.58 -6.00
C PRO A 742 -28.98 19.90 -7.37
N GLU A 743 -28.48 20.93 -8.06
CA GLU A 743 -28.95 21.29 -9.41
C GLU A 743 -28.61 20.20 -10.43
N LEU A 744 -27.42 19.61 -10.32
CA LEU A 744 -27.00 18.47 -11.14
C LEU A 744 -27.83 17.22 -10.82
N GLU A 745 -27.99 16.81 -9.57
CA GLU A 745 -28.82 15.66 -9.19
C GLU A 745 -30.25 15.79 -9.68
N THR A 746 -30.83 16.99 -9.59
CA THR A 746 -32.16 17.28 -10.16
C THR A 746 -32.16 17.04 -11.68
N ALA A 747 -31.16 17.53 -12.40
CA ALA A 747 -31.01 17.32 -13.84
C ALA A 747 -30.70 15.86 -14.25
N PHE A 748 -30.25 15.05 -13.30
CA PHE A 748 -29.92 13.63 -13.47
C PHE A 748 -30.92 12.69 -12.78
N THR A 749 -32.03 13.21 -12.24
CA THR A 749 -33.09 12.41 -11.63
C THR A 749 -33.64 11.40 -12.65
N GLY A 750 -33.62 10.11 -12.28
CA GLY A 750 -34.06 9.01 -13.14
C GLY A 750 -33.01 8.50 -14.16
N LYS A 751 -31.78 9.04 -14.14
CA LYS A 751 -30.65 8.53 -14.93
C LYS A 751 -29.79 7.56 -14.11
N PRO A 752 -29.02 6.66 -14.76
CA PRO A 752 -28.16 5.69 -14.05
C PRO A 752 -26.88 6.32 -13.46
N ASN A 753 -26.53 7.54 -13.87
CA ASN A 753 -25.29 8.23 -13.48
C ASN A 753 -25.40 8.79 -12.06
N ARG A 754 -24.33 8.66 -11.27
CA ARG A 754 -24.23 9.28 -9.95
C ARG A 754 -23.49 10.61 -10.02
N VAL A 755 -23.88 11.56 -9.19
CA VAL A 755 -23.23 12.87 -9.06
C VAL A 755 -22.41 12.88 -7.77
N HIS A 756 -21.14 13.27 -7.86
CA HIS A 756 -20.19 13.29 -6.76
C HIS A 756 -19.67 14.72 -6.55
N ALA A 757 -19.63 15.16 -5.29
CA ALA A 757 -19.04 16.46 -4.89
C ALA A 757 -17.50 16.40 -4.77
N SER A 758 -16.97 15.20 -4.53
CA SER A 758 -15.55 14.91 -4.36
C SER A 758 -15.29 13.45 -4.69
N ALA A 759 -14.09 13.15 -5.17
CA ALA A 759 -13.60 11.79 -5.28
C ALA A 759 -13.07 11.36 -3.91
N ALA A 760 -13.79 10.49 -3.19
CA ALA A 760 -13.29 9.95 -1.94
C ALA A 760 -12.20 8.88 -2.19
N ALA A 761 -11.24 8.77 -1.28
CA ALA A 761 -10.21 7.74 -1.38
C ALA A 761 -10.86 6.33 -1.34
N GLY A 762 -10.64 5.54 -2.40
CA GLY A 762 -11.18 4.17 -2.53
C GLY A 762 -12.48 4.05 -3.33
N GLU A 763 -13.08 5.14 -3.82
CA GLU A 763 -14.17 5.06 -4.80
C GLU A 763 -13.67 4.53 -6.14
N SER A 764 -14.41 3.57 -6.72
CA SER A 764 -14.09 2.99 -8.03
C SER A 764 -15.05 3.53 -9.09
N PHE A 765 -14.51 4.27 -10.05
CA PHE A 765 -15.24 4.82 -11.21
C PHE A 765 -15.11 3.88 -12.42
N GLY A 766 -15.48 2.61 -12.24
CA GLY A 766 -15.26 1.56 -13.25
C GLY A 766 -16.02 1.75 -14.58
N ASN A 767 -17.05 2.61 -14.60
CA ASN A 767 -17.80 2.96 -15.83
C ASN A 767 -17.34 4.29 -16.46
N GLY A 768 -16.29 4.92 -15.92
CA GLY A 768 -15.78 6.22 -16.35
C GLY A 768 -16.27 7.38 -15.47
N LEU A 769 -15.62 8.54 -15.63
CA LEU A 769 -15.86 9.75 -14.85
C LEU A 769 -15.87 11.00 -15.74
N ILE A 770 -16.89 11.85 -15.59
CA ILE A 770 -16.99 13.15 -16.27
C ILE A 770 -16.78 14.26 -15.24
N VAL A 771 -15.78 15.10 -15.47
CA VAL A 771 -15.44 16.24 -14.59
C VAL A 771 -15.98 17.52 -15.21
N THR A 772 -16.84 18.24 -14.49
CA THR A 772 -17.60 19.38 -15.05
C THR A 772 -16.77 20.66 -15.27
N GLY A 773 -15.52 20.71 -14.84
CA GLY A 773 -14.65 21.86 -15.02
C GLY A 773 -13.30 21.70 -14.32
N TRP A 774 -12.46 22.73 -14.41
CA TRP A 774 -11.19 22.78 -13.69
C TRP A 774 -11.41 23.20 -12.23
N PHE A 775 -10.78 22.47 -11.32
CA PHE A 775 -10.81 22.74 -9.88
C PHE A 775 -9.49 23.37 -9.44
N LYS A 776 -9.16 23.32 -8.14
CA LYS A 776 -7.81 23.62 -7.66
C LYS A 776 -6.83 22.53 -8.11
N GLN A 777 -5.58 22.86 -8.42
CA GLN A 777 -4.57 21.88 -8.82
C GLN A 777 -4.39 20.74 -7.81
N SER A 778 -4.45 21.01 -6.50
CA SER A 778 -4.36 19.96 -5.48
C SER A 778 -5.51 18.94 -5.58
N ARG A 779 -6.73 19.40 -5.89
CA ARG A 779 -7.90 18.54 -6.14
C ARG A 779 -7.79 17.85 -7.50
N MET A 780 -7.40 18.57 -8.55
CA MET A 780 -7.15 17.96 -9.86
C MET A 780 -6.05 16.89 -9.80
N ALA A 781 -5.01 17.09 -8.99
CA ALA A 781 -3.97 16.10 -8.75
C ALA A 781 -4.52 14.83 -8.08
N SER A 782 -5.50 14.95 -7.19
CA SER A 782 -6.15 13.76 -6.59
C SER A 782 -6.98 12.94 -7.59
N VAL A 783 -7.36 13.55 -8.71
CA VAL A 783 -8.19 12.94 -9.75
C VAL A 783 -7.35 12.48 -10.95
N LEU A 784 -6.22 13.15 -11.22
CA LEU A 784 -5.38 12.99 -12.42
C LEU A 784 -3.99 12.39 -12.16
N SER A 785 -3.58 12.20 -10.90
CA SER A 785 -2.24 11.74 -10.51
C SER A 785 -2.27 10.66 -9.42
N PRO A 786 -2.58 9.40 -9.75
CA PRO A 786 -2.94 8.89 -11.08
C PRO A 786 -4.42 9.13 -11.42
N PRO A 787 -4.84 8.97 -12.68
CA PRO A 787 -6.24 9.00 -13.06
C PRO A 787 -7.06 7.97 -12.29
N ILE A 788 -8.16 8.41 -11.66
CA ILE A 788 -9.03 7.55 -10.84
C ILE A 788 -10.10 6.79 -11.63
N ALA A 789 -10.19 7.04 -12.95
CA ALA A 789 -11.18 6.45 -13.85
C ALA A 789 -10.60 6.29 -15.26
N ASP A 790 -11.10 5.29 -16.00
CA ASP A 790 -10.81 5.09 -17.42
C ASP A 790 -12.13 4.68 -18.11
N PRO A 791 -12.74 5.53 -18.97
CA PRO A 791 -12.26 6.85 -19.38
C PRO A 791 -12.51 7.93 -18.32
N ILE A 792 -11.65 8.95 -18.30
CA ILE A 792 -11.88 10.21 -17.58
C ILE A 792 -12.02 11.36 -18.58
N VAL A 793 -13.15 12.08 -18.54
CA VAL A 793 -13.47 13.16 -19.48
C VAL A 793 -13.52 14.49 -18.73
N LEU A 794 -12.76 15.49 -19.18
CA LEU A 794 -12.73 16.84 -18.63
C LEU A 794 -13.50 17.80 -19.56
N LEU A 795 -14.53 18.47 -19.04
CA LEU A 795 -15.27 19.51 -19.76
C LEU A 795 -14.67 20.88 -19.49
N LEU A 796 -13.74 21.33 -20.34
CA LEU A 796 -12.94 22.53 -20.09
C LEU A 796 -13.23 23.65 -21.09
N TYR A 797 -13.48 24.87 -20.61
CA TYR A 797 -13.37 26.07 -21.43
C TYR A 797 -11.92 26.34 -21.84
N ASP A 798 -11.69 27.19 -22.84
CA ASP A 798 -10.34 27.54 -23.32
C ASP A 798 -9.42 28.10 -22.21
N VAL A 799 -9.99 28.82 -21.25
CA VAL A 799 -9.26 29.32 -20.06
C VAL A 799 -8.84 28.16 -19.17
N GLU A 800 -9.76 27.23 -18.87
CA GLU A 800 -9.51 26.04 -18.05
C GLU A 800 -8.49 25.09 -18.67
N ARG A 801 -8.50 24.98 -20.01
CA ARG A 801 -7.51 24.21 -20.77
C ARG A 801 -6.08 24.71 -20.56
N LYS A 802 -5.89 26.03 -20.41
CA LYS A 802 -4.56 26.60 -20.12
C LYS A 802 -4.05 26.14 -18.76
N TRP A 803 -4.92 26.11 -17.74
CA TRP A 803 -4.57 25.61 -16.41
C TRP A 803 -4.23 24.12 -16.41
N HIS A 804 -4.99 23.29 -17.13
CA HIS A 804 -4.64 21.87 -17.33
C HIS A 804 -3.27 21.68 -18.00
N LYS A 805 -2.95 22.52 -18.99
CA LYS A 805 -1.65 22.49 -19.67
C LYS A 805 -0.52 22.85 -18.72
N GLN A 806 -0.65 23.93 -17.96
CA GLN A 806 0.32 24.36 -16.95
C GLN A 806 0.55 23.28 -15.88
N PHE A 807 -0.53 22.69 -15.35
CA PHE A 807 -0.46 21.57 -14.41
C PHE A 807 0.32 20.38 -14.97
N SER A 808 0.07 20.03 -16.23
CA SER A 808 0.76 18.92 -16.91
C SER A 808 2.24 19.23 -17.15
N GLU A 809 2.57 20.45 -17.55
CA GLU A 809 3.95 20.92 -17.74
C GLU A 809 4.72 20.96 -16.41
N GLN A 810 4.09 21.44 -15.34
CA GLN A 810 4.70 21.46 -14.01
C GLN A 810 4.99 20.05 -13.51
N ARG A 811 4.06 19.10 -13.66
CA ARG A 811 4.32 17.68 -13.30
C ARG A 811 5.49 17.10 -14.08
N GLN A 812 5.55 17.36 -15.39
CA GLN A 812 6.68 16.91 -16.22
C GLN A 812 8.00 17.53 -15.76
N LYS A 813 8.00 18.81 -15.38
CA LYS A 813 9.17 19.48 -14.81
C LYS A 813 9.61 18.84 -13.50
N MET A 814 8.70 18.63 -12.54
CA MET A 814 9.00 18.02 -11.23
C MET A 814 9.51 16.58 -11.39
N ARG A 815 8.89 15.78 -12.28
CA ARG A 815 9.38 14.45 -12.64
C ARG A 815 10.79 14.53 -13.25
N GLY A 816 11.01 15.49 -14.14
CA GLY A 816 12.33 15.78 -14.71
C GLY A 816 13.39 16.12 -13.64
N GLU A 817 13.03 16.92 -12.63
CA GLU A 817 13.90 17.25 -11.50
C GLU A 817 14.22 16.01 -10.65
N ARG A 818 13.23 15.16 -10.34
CA ARG A 818 13.48 13.91 -9.63
C ARG A 818 14.33 12.92 -10.41
N THR A 819 14.21 12.87 -11.74
CA THR A 819 15.10 12.05 -12.57
C THR A 819 16.56 12.53 -12.55
N ARG A 820 16.84 13.75 -12.08
CA ARG A 820 18.21 14.25 -11.84
C ARG A 820 18.79 13.78 -10.50
N LEU A 821 17.96 13.30 -9.57
CA LEU A 821 18.42 12.64 -8.36
C LEU A 821 19.10 11.31 -8.71
N ARG A 822 19.64 10.62 -7.71
CA ARG A 822 20.24 9.29 -7.87
C ARG A 822 19.17 8.30 -8.33
N GLY A 823 19.04 8.11 -9.64
CA GLY A 823 18.03 7.26 -10.27
C GLY A 823 18.32 5.76 -10.13
N ARG A 824 17.64 4.93 -10.94
CA ARG A 824 17.74 3.46 -10.93
C ARG A 824 19.18 2.93 -10.99
N ASN A 825 20.04 3.58 -11.78
CA ASN A 825 21.49 3.28 -11.86
C ASN A 825 22.24 3.35 -10.54
N ALA A 826 21.89 4.33 -9.70
CA ALA A 826 22.53 4.48 -8.39
C ALA A 826 21.99 3.47 -7.37
N ILE A 827 20.78 2.95 -7.58
CA ILE A 827 20.18 1.93 -6.73
C ILE A 827 20.79 0.56 -7.07
N PHE A 828 20.87 0.23 -8.36
CA PHE A 828 21.35 -1.06 -8.88
C PHE A 828 22.56 -0.87 -9.81
N PRO A 829 23.77 -0.68 -9.26
CA PRO A 829 24.96 -0.37 -10.05
C PRO A 829 25.47 -1.52 -10.92
N SER A 830 25.01 -2.76 -10.68
CA SER A 830 25.36 -3.94 -11.47
C SER A 830 24.59 -4.07 -12.78
N MET A 831 23.48 -3.33 -12.93
CA MET A 831 22.58 -3.43 -14.08
C MET A 831 23.09 -2.59 -15.24
N THR A 832 23.08 -3.15 -16.44
CA THR A 832 23.45 -2.42 -17.66
C THR A 832 22.19 -1.91 -18.39
N GLY A 833 22.34 -0.94 -19.29
CA GLY A 833 21.22 -0.53 -20.17
C GLY A 833 20.22 0.50 -19.65
N TRP A 834 20.23 0.89 -18.36
CA TRP A 834 19.45 2.06 -17.91
C TRP A 834 19.96 3.31 -18.64
N LYS A 835 19.18 3.82 -19.61
CA LYS A 835 19.55 5.04 -20.36
C LYS A 835 19.84 6.17 -19.38
N ASN A 836 21.05 6.73 -19.47
CA ASN A 836 21.37 7.96 -18.77
C ASN A 836 20.35 9.03 -19.17
N PRO A 837 19.81 9.82 -18.22
CA PRO A 837 18.91 10.90 -18.55
C PRO A 837 19.58 11.79 -19.61
N ARG A 838 18.90 12.00 -20.75
CA ARG A 838 19.41 12.88 -21.80
C ARG A 838 19.79 14.21 -21.15
N PRO A 839 21.03 14.72 -21.33
CA PRO A 839 21.32 16.10 -20.97
C PRO A 839 20.35 16.99 -21.77
N PRO A 840 19.83 18.06 -21.19
CA PRO A 840 18.74 18.81 -21.81
C PRO A 840 19.17 19.30 -23.20
N ALA A 841 18.25 19.24 -24.17
CA ALA A 841 18.22 20.30 -25.16
C ALA A 841 18.01 21.61 -24.36
N GLU A 842 18.81 22.64 -24.63
CA GLU A 842 18.64 23.95 -23.99
C GLU A 842 17.20 24.42 -24.16
N VAL A 843 16.40 24.25 -23.10
CA VAL A 843 15.08 24.86 -23.03
C VAL A 843 15.36 26.34 -22.87
N ARG A 844 15.29 27.07 -23.99
CA ARG A 844 15.16 28.53 -23.95
C ARG A 844 14.13 28.85 -22.88
N GLN A 845 14.51 29.64 -21.89
CA GLN A 845 13.57 30.28 -20.99
C GLN A 845 12.64 31.11 -21.88
N VAL A 846 11.52 30.52 -22.28
CA VAL A 846 10.41 31.29 -22.78
C VAL A 846 9.86 31.93 -21.52
N GLU A 847 9.95 33.26 -21.43
CA GLU A 847 9.14 34.03 -20.48
C GLU A 847 7.70 33.54 -20.66
N VAL A 848 7.24 32.72 -19.72
CA VAL A 848 5.85 32.29 -19.68
C VAL A 848 5.07 33.58 -19.46
N PRO A 849 4.17 33.98 -20.36
CA PRO A 849 3.35 35.16 -20.13
C PRO A 849 2.67 34.99 -18.78
N GLU A 850 2.69 36.03 -17.93
CA GLU A 850 1.89 36.12 -16.72
C GLU A 850 0.40 35.91 -17.09
N VAL A 851 -0.03 34.66 -17.11
CA VAL A 851 -1.42 34.29 -17.03
C VAL A 851 -1.67 34.10 -15.55
N ASP A 852 -2.45 34.99 -14.95
CA ASP A 852 -2.93 34.90 -13.58
C ASP A 852 -3.35 33.45 -13.28
N ALA A 853 -2.52 32.72 -12.52
CA ALA A 853 -2.80 31.34 -12.16
C ALA A 853 -4.05 31.35 -11.27
N ILE A 854 -5.09 30.61 -11.64
CA ILE A 854 -6.33 30.49 -10.85
C ILE A 854 -6.04 30.17 -9.38
N GLU A 855 -4.95 29.45 -9.11
CA GLU A 855 -4.50 29.11 -7.77
C GLU A 855 -4.02 30.30 -6.97
N GLU A 856 -3.20 31.17 -7.56
CA GLU A 856 -2.76 32.38 -6.88
C GLU A 856 -3.98 33.26 -6.57
N VAL A 857 -4.96 33.33 -7.49
CA VAL A 857 -6.21 34.07 -7.26
C VAL A 857 -6.96 33.50 -6.06
N GLN A 858 -7.13 32.18 -6.04
CA GLN A 858 -7.91 31.52 -5.01
C GLN A 858 -7.18 31.50 -3.66
N ASP A 859 -5.86 31.33 -3.65
CA ASP A 859 -5.03 31.42 -2.44
C ASP A 859 -5.04 32.85 -1.86
N ASP A 860 -4.98 33.89 -2.69
CA ASP A 860 -5.12 35.30 -2.27
C ASP A 860 -6.50 35.54 -1.62
N ILE A 861 -7.58 35.05 -2.24
CA ILE A 861 -8.96 35.17 -1.72
C ILE A 861 -9.12 34.40 -0.40
N ASP A 862 -8.60 33.16 -0.33
CA ASP A 862 -8.62 32.33 0.86
C ASP A 862 -7.82 32.99 1.99
N GLU A 863 -6.67 33.61 1.70
CA GLU A 863 -5.84 34.33 2.66
C GLU A 863 -6.52 35.62 3.15
N GLY A 864 -7.14 36.41 2.26
CA GLY A 864 -7.92 37.59 2.64
C GLY A 864 -9.16 37.24 3.49
N PHE A 865 -9.83 36.12 3.22
CA PHE A 865 -10.92 35.63 4.07
C PHE A 865 -10.42 35.13 5.44
N ARG A 866 -9.31 34.37 5.47
CA ARG A 866 -8.65 33.98 6.73
C ARG A 866 -8.25 35.20 7.56
N GLN A 867 -7.80 36.27 6.89
CA GLN A 867 -7.47 37.54 7.53
C GLN A 867 -8.71 38.23 8.12
N ARG A 868 -9.88 38.14 7.46
CA ARG A 868 -11.15 38.63 8.04
C ARG A 868 -11.62 37.84 9.25
N ILE A 869 -11.52 36.51 9.22
CA ILE A 869 -11.75 35.68 10.42
C ILE A 869 -10.77 36.09 11.53
N TYR A 870 -9.51 36.34 11.17
CA TYR A 870 -8.50 36.83 12.11
C TYR A 870 -8.88 38.18 12.73
N ASP A 871 -9.36 39.14 11.95
CA ASP A 871 -9.79 40.44 12.47
C ASP A 871 -11.04 40.29 13.37
N GLN A 872 -11.98 39.42 13.01
CA GLN A 872 -13.17 39.14 13.82
C GLN A 872 -12.83 38.46 15.15
N VAL A 873 -11.93 37.48 15.16
CA VAL A 873 -11.54 36.72 16.37
C VAL A 873 -10.49 37.49 17.20
N GLY A 874 -9.66 38.30 16.55
CA GLY A 874 -8.53 39.04 17.12
C GLY A 874 -8.85 40.45 17.63
N SER A 875 -9.94 41.09 17.16
CA SER A 875 -10.32 42.49 17.47
C SER A 875 -10.64 42.80 18.95
N GLY A 876 -10.41 41.86 19.88
CA GLY A 876 -10.60 42.06 21.30
C GLY A 876 -9.36 41.98 22.20
N HIS A 877 -8.21 41.44 21.76
CA HIS A 877 -7.18 41.08 22.75
C HIS A 877 -5.71 41.10 22.29
N SER A 878 -4.92 41.92 22.98
CA SER A 878 -3.47 42.18 22.79
C SER A 878 -2.51 41.01 23.14
N GLU A 879 -2.99 39.81 23.46
CA GLU A 879 -2.14 38.69 23.91
C GLU A 879 -2.65 37.36 23.36
N ALA A 880 -2.09 36.90 22.24
CA ALA A 880 -2.29 35.53 21.75
C ALA A 880 -1.31 34.58 22.47
N ASP A 881 -1.82 33.46 22.99
CA ASP A 881 -1.05 32.50 23.82
C ASP A 881 -1.02 31.07 23.24
N ALA A 882 -1.69 30.80 22.11
CA ALA A 882 -1.69 29.49 21.45
C ALA A 882 -1.60 29.60 19.92
N LYS A 883 -1.16 28.53 19.24
CA LYS A 883 -1.20 28.40 17.77
C LYS A 883 -2.23 27.34 17.37
N ALA A 884 -3.12 27.67 16.44
CA ALA A 884 -4.22 26.82 16.01
C ALA A 884 -4.44 26.82 14.49
N ARG A 885 -4.91 25.70 13.96
CA ARG A 885 -5.25 25.48 12.55
C ARG A 885 -6.74 25.72 12.33
N LEU A 886 -7.08 26.51 11.31
CA LEU A 886 -8.47 26.70 10.89
C LEU A 886 -8.95 25.46 10.12
N LEU A 887 -10.05 24.86 10.58
CA LEU A 887 -10.82 23.87 9.85
C LEU A 887 -12.20 24.44 9.56
N ILE A 888 -12.68 24.21 8.35
CA ILE A 888 -13.98 24.67 7.88
C ILE A 888 -14.82 23.44 7.55
N PHE A 889 -16.07 23.47 7.96
CA PHE A 889 -17.05 22.41 7.80
C PHE A 889 -18.15 22.86 6.84
N ALA A 890 -18.81 21.87 6.24
CA ALA A 890 -19.96 22.09 5.36
C ALA A 890 -21.00 22.99 6.04
N GLY A 891 -21.52 23.95 5.27
CA GLY A 891 -22.48 24.96 5.74
C GLY A 891 -21.87 26.14 6.51
N GLY A 892 -20.56 26.35 6.42
CA GLY A 892 -19.91 27.58 6.89
C GLY A 892 -19.57 27.62 8.38
N VAL A 893 -19.76 26.50 9.10
CA VAL A 893 -19.25 26.35 10.46
C VAL A 893 -17.73 26.19 10.40
N TYR A 894 -16.98 26.84 11.28
CA TYR A 894 -15.53 26.68 11.34
C TYR A 894 -15.03 26.50 12.77
N GLY A 895 -13.79 26.06 12.92
CA GLY A 895 -13.14 25.95 14.22
C GLY A 895 -11.63 26.12 14.12
N LEU A 896 -11.02 26.66 15.18
CA LEU A 896 -9.58 26.85 15.30
C LEU A 896 -9.01 25.80 16.24
N PHE A 897 -8.21 24.85 15.74
CA PHE A 897 -7.76 23.68 16.50
C PHE A 897 -6.25 23.68 16.70
N THR A 898 -5.79 23.60 17.96
CA THR A 898 -4.36 23.51 18.25
C THR A 898 -3.78 22.17 17.80
N ASP A 899 -2.47 22.11 17.51
CA ASP A 899 -1.83 20.85 17.07
C ASP A 899 -1.93 19.71 18.12
N LYS A 900 -2.06 20.08 19.39
CA LYS A 900 -2.28 19.14 20.49
C LYS A 900 -3.69 18.53 20.47
N TYR A 901 -4.67 19.23 19.88
CA TYR A 901 -6.06 18.79 19.87
C TYR A 901 -6.29 17.64 18.88
N LYS A 902 -7.06 16.63 19.30
CA LYS A 902 -7.44 15.47 18.47
C LYS A 902 -8.93 15.50 18.17
N LEU A 903 -9.25 15.47 16.89
CA LEU A 903 -10.61 15.45 16.35
C LEU A 903 -11.14 14.02 16.28
N ASN A 904 -12.44 13.87 16.53
CA ASN A 904 -13.15 12.59 16.55
C ASN A 904 -13.66 12.24 15.15
N VAL A 905 -12.82 11.62 14.32
CA VAL A 905 -13.16 11.23 12.95
C VAL A 905 -13.90 9.90 12.92
N VAL A 906 -15.02 9.86 12.20
CA VAL A 906 -15.98 8.75 12.17
C VAL A 906 -16.35 8.30 10.76
N THR A 907 -15.63 8.79 9.75
CA THR A 907 -15.85 8.48 8.32
C THR A 907 -16.00 6.98 8.07
N HIS A 908 -15.13 6.15 8.66
CA HIS A 908 -15.13 4.69 8.49
C HIS A 908 -16.28 3.97 9.19
N LEU A 909 -16.99 4.63 10.12
CA LEU A 909 -18.13 4.04 10.82
C LEU A 909 -19.43 4.11 10.02
N LEU A 910 -19.45 4.92 8.96
CA LEU A 910 -20.62 5.22 8.13
C LEU A 910 -20.55 4.60 6.73
N ALA A 911 -19.44 3.94 6.36
CA ALA A 911 -19.33 3.20 5.11
C ALA A 911 -20.15 1.89 5.18
N GLY A 912 -21.02 1.66 4.19
CA GLY A 912 -22.14 0.70 4.21
C GLY A 912 -21.83 -0.80 4.24
N THR A 913 -20.65 -1.22 4.69
CA THR A 913 -20.31 -2.63 4.94
C THR A 913 -20.33 -2.88 6.46
N HIS A 914 -21.50 -3.25 6.98
CA HIS A 914 -21.63 -3.71 8.36
C HIS A 914 -21.14 -5.16 8.46
N ASP A 915 -19.88 -5.33 8.87
CA ASP A 915 -19.34 -6.62 9.31
C ASP A 915 -19.81 -6.92 10.74
N ASP A 916 -20.15 -8.19 11.02
CA ASP A 916 -20.82 -8.70 12.23
C ASP A 916 -20.05 -8.54 13.57
N ASP A 917 -18.88 -7.88 13.62
CA ASP A 917 -18.10 -7.69 14.87
C ASP A 917 -18.39 -6.33 15.54
N ASP A 918 -19.63 -6.18 16.01
CA ASP A 918 -20.17 -4.99 16.70
C ASP A 918 -19.38 -4.56 17.95
N GLY A 919 -18.50 -5.41 18.48
CA GLY A 919 -17.75 -5.17 19.71
C GLY A 919 -16.47 -4.35 19.56
N LYS A 920 -15.91 -4.19 18.36
CA LYS A 920 -14.56 -3.63 18.15
C LYS A 920 -14.47 -2.28 17.45
N ALA A 921 -15.58 -1.75 16.94
CA ALA A 921 -15.58 -0.47 16.24
C ALA A 921 -15.23 0.71 17.16
N MET A 922 -14.35 1.61 16.70
CA MET A 922 -13.84 2.74 17.48
C MET A 922 -13.83 4.04 16.66
N VAL A 923 -14.05 5.17 17.34
CA VAL A 923 -13.77 6.51 16.79
C VAL A 923 -12.26 6.68 16.57
N LYS A 924 -11.87 7.30 15.45
CA LYS A 924 -10.47 7.62 15.16
C LYS A 924 -10.14 9.01 15.70
N LEU A 925 -9.11 9.09 16.55
CA LEU A 925 -8.53 10.36 16.97
C LEU A 925 -7.50 10.82 15.94
N VAL A 926 -7.74 11.97 15.33
CA VAL A 926 -6.91 12.52 14.24
C VAL A 926 -6.51 13.95 14.59
N GLY A 927 -5.23 14.30 14.48
CA GLY A 927 -4.80 15.69 14.73
C GLY A 927 -5.33 16.62 13.64
N ALA A 928 -5.54 17.90 13.95
CA ALA A 928 -6.08 18.87 13.00
C ALA A 928 -5.32 18.93 11.65
N LYS A 929 -4.01 18.66 11.67
CA LYS A 929 -3.17 18.58 10.45
C LYS A 929 -3.41 17.35 9.58
N ASP A 930 -3.91 16.25 10.18
CA ASP A 930 -4.04 14.94 9.55
C ASP A 930 -5.48 14.68 9.07
N VAL A 931 -6.40 15.63 9.33
CA VAL A 931 -7.79 15.57 8.88
C VAL A 931 -7.88 15.93 7.41
N ALA A 932 -8.57 15.11 6.63
CA ALA A 932 -8.75 15.33 5.20
C ALA A 932 -10.09 16.02 4.89
N VAL A 933 -10.14 16.73 3.77
CA VAL A 933 -11.42 17.18 3.19
C VAL A 933 -12.32 15.97 2.94
N GLY A 934 -13.58 16.07 3.36
CA GLY A 934 -14.57 15.00 3.31
C GLY A 934 -14.61 14.12 4.57
N ASP A 935 -13.66 14.25 5.50
CA ASP A 935 -13.74 13.55 6.78
C ASP A 935 -14.97 13.98 7.57
N LYS A 936 -15.60 13.00 8.22
CA LYS A 936 -16.75 13.21 9.09
C LYS A 936 -16.27 13.28 10.53
N VAL A 937 -16.51 14.40 11.20
CA VAL A 937 -16.04 14.68 12.56
C VAL A 937 -17.24 14.86 13.49
N VAL A 938 -17.17 14.24 14.66
CA VAL A 938 -18.20 14.42 15.71
C VAL A 938 -17.72 15.39 16.78
N PHE A 939 -18.60 16.31 17.14
CA PHE A 939 -18.39 17.29 18.19
C PHE A 939 -19.52 17.28 19.21
N ARG A 940 -19.21 17.74 20.41
CA ARG A 940 -20.20 18.17 21.41
C ARG A 940 -20.05 19.68 21.57
N PRO A 941 -20.96 20.53 21.07
CA PRO A 941 -20.76 21.99 21.02
C PRO A 941 -20.48 22.64 22.39
N LYS A 942 -21.00 22.05 23.47
CA LYS A 942 -20.81 22.55 24.85
C LYS A 942 -19.56 22.01 25.55
N SER A 943 -18.81 21.09 24.95
CA SER A 943 -17.64 20.46 25.55
C SER A 943 -16.38 20.65 24.70
N ARG A 944 -15.24 20.80 25.37
CA ARG A 944 -13.92 20.83 24.73
C ARG A 944 -13.29 19.46 24.57
N ASP A 945 -13.71 18.43 25.32
CA ASP A 945 -13.11 17.09 25.25
C ASP A 945 -14.17 15.99 25.42
N LEU A 946 -14.72 15.58 24.28
CA LEU A 946 -15.75 14.55 24.21
C LEU A 946 -15.28 13.20 24.79
N ILE A 947 -14.02 12.81 24.55
CA ILE A 947 -13.53 11.50 24.99
C ILE A 947 -13.37 11.49 26.50
N ARG A 948 -12.82 12.56 27.07
CA ARG A 948 -12.65 12.66 28.52
C ARG A 948 -13.98 12.58 29.26
N GLU A 949 -15.00 13.32 28.84
CA GLU A 949 -16.32 13.27 29.47
C GLU A 949 -16.95 11.87 29.40
N VAL A 950 -16.91 11.26 28.21
CA VAL A 950 -17.45 9.90 28.03
C VAL A 950 -16.61 8.86 28.79
N ALA A 951 -15.31 9.10 28.96
CA ALA A 951 -14.46 8.25 29.78
C ALA A 951 -14.78 8.40 31.27
N ASP A 952 -15.03 9.62 31.74
CA ASP A 952 -15.41 9.90 33.12
C ASP A 952 -16.80 9.31 33.46
N GLU A 953 -17.74 9.23 32.50
CA GLU A 953 -19.00 8.47 32.62
C GLU A 953 -18.78 6.95 32.86
N LEU A 954 -17.60 6.42 32.49
CA LEU A 954 -17.28 4.99 32.51
C LEU A 954 -16.35 4.57 33.66
N LEU A 955 -15.92 5.52 34.49
CA LEU A 955 -15.05 5.28 35.64
C LEU A 955 -15.88 5.12 36.91
N ASP A 956 -15.36 4.34 37.86
CA ASP A 956 -15.97 4.25 39.18
C ASP A 956 -15.70 5.54 39.97
N PRO A 957 -16.61 5.96 40.87
CA PRO A 957 -16.43 7.16 41.68
C PRO A 957 -15.09 7.13 42.45
N GLY A 958 -14.26 8.15 42.29
CA GLY A 958 -12.95 8.25 42.98
C GLY A 958 -11.75 7.74 42.18
N GLU A 959 -11.92 7.04 41.06
CA GLU A 959 -10.80 6.49 40.27
C GLU A 959 -9.96 7.59 39.59
N ARG A 960 -10.60 8.68 39.14
CA ARG A 960 -9.91 9.80 38.50
C ARG A 960 -9.02 10.52 39.52
N GLU A 961 -9.55 10.78 40.70
CA GLU A 961 -8.85 11.40 41.82
C GLU A 961 -7.68 10.52 42.28
N LEU A 962 -7.91 9.21 42.38
CA LEU A 962 -6.87 8.24 42.72
C LEU A 962 -5.74 8.22 41.68
N SER A 963 -6.08 8.25 40.38
CA SER A 963 -5.09 8.32 39.29
C SER A 963 -4.27 9.62 39.28
N GLY A 964 -4.81 10.71 39.85
CA GLY A 964 -4.16 12.02 39.89
C GLY A 964 -3.22 12.24 41.09
N LEU A 965 -3.19 11.32 42.07
CA LEU A 965 -2.40 11.49 43.30
C LEU A 965 -0.90 11.71 43.05
N TRP A 966 -0.33 11.08 42.02
CA TRP A 966 1.08 11.26 41.66
C TRP A 966 1.40 12.71 41.28
N ARG A 967 0.49 13.37 40.55
CA ARG A 967 0.65 14.76 40.11
C ARG A 967 0.48 15.72 41.28
N ILE A 968 -0.49 15.45 42.15
CA ILE A 968 -0.72 16.24 43.37
C ILE A 968 0.53 16.19 44.24
N ALA A 969 1.05 14.99 44.54
CA ALA A 969 2.26 14.82 45.33
C ALA A 969 3.47 15.55 44.72
N LEU A 970 3.63 15.48 43.39
CA LEU A 970 4.73 16.13 42.69
C LEU A 970 4.62 17.66 42.73
N ARG A 971 3.44 18.23 42.42
CA ARG A 971 3.20 19.68 42.48
C ARG A 971 3.34 20.22 43.90
N THR A 972 2.76 19.55 44.90
CA THR A 972 2.89 19.93 46.31
C THR A 972 4.36 19.93 46.75
N TYR A 973 5.14 18.91 46.38
CA TYR A 973 6.57 18.87 46.70
C TYR A 973 7.34 20.04 46.08
N ILE A 974 7.03 20.41 44.83
CA ILE A 974 7.63 21.55 44.13
C ILE A 974 7.29 22.86 44.83
N ASP A 975 6.02 23.06 45.18
CA ASP A 975 5.53 24.27 45.83
C ASP A 975 6.14 24.44 47.24
N GLU A 976 6.12 23.38 48.05
CA GLU A 976 6.65 23.39 49.44
C GLU A 976 8.15 23.66 49.51
N HIS A 977 8.90 23.21 48.50
CA HIS A 977 10.36 23.33 48.45
C HIS A 977 10.85 24.41 47.49
N SER A 978 9.93 25.11 46.81
CA SER A 978 10.22 26.15 45.79
C SER A 978 11.27 25.69 44.77
N LEU A 979 11.12 24.48 44.23
CA LEU A 979 12.09 23.86 43.34
C LEU A 979 11.84 24.25 41.88
N SER A 980 12.91 24.38 41.09
CA SER A 980 12.78 24.50 39.63
C SER A 980 12.62 23.13 38.96
N ASP A 981 12.04 23.11 37.76
CA ASP A 981 11.86 21.91 36.94
C ASP A 981 13.18 21.13 36.75
N GLU A 982 14.32 21.83 36.62
CA GLU A 982 15.65 21.22 36.47
C GLU A 982 16.09 20.44 37.72
N VAL A 983 15.83 21.00 38.91
CA VAL A 983 16.20 20.38 40.18
C VAL A 983 15.33 19.15 40.44
N VAL A 984 14.05 19.22 40.09
CA VAL A 984 13.11 18.10 40.15
C VAL A 984 13.55 16.98 39.21
N CYS A 985 13.95 17.32 37.98
CA CYS A 985 14.48 16.37 37.01
C CYS A 985 15.72 15.63 37.53
N GLN A 986 16.69 16.33 38.10
CA GLN A 986 17.89 15.71 38.67
C GLN A 986 17.57 14.76 39.83
N LYS A 987 16.64 15.14 40.71
CA LYS A 987 16.18 14.31 41.83
C LYS A 987 15.47 13.04 41.34
N LEU A 988 14.59 13.16 40.34
CA LEU A 988 13.90 12.02 39.74
C LEU A 988 14.88 11.09 39.01
N GLN A 989 15.86 11.61 38.30
CA GLN A 989 16.91 10.80 37.64
C GLN A 989 17.76 10.03 38.65
N THR A 990 18.09 10.65 39.78
CA THR A 990 18.81 9.99 40.88
C THR A 990 17.97 8.85 41.50
N ALA A 991 16.64 8.97 41.48
CA ALA A 991 15.70 7.95 41.91
C ALA A 991 15.36 6.90 40.83
N GLY A 992 16.05 6.91 39.68
CA GLY A 992 15.90 5.91 38.61
C GLY A 992 14.92 6.27 37.49
N CYS A 993 14.34 7.47 37.49
CA CYS A 993 13.49 7.96 36.41
C CYS A 993 14.33 8.44 35.22
N LYS A 994 14.31 7.73 34.09
CA LYS A 994 15.12 8.06 32.89
C LYS A 994 14.54 9.20 32.03
N THR A 995 13.43 9.79 32.47
CA THR A 995 12.70 10.82 31.72
C THR A 995 13.48 12.13 31.64
N GLN A 996 13.44 12.77 30.46
CA GLN A 996 14.14 14.04 30.20
C GLN A 996 13.35 15.24 30.74
N LEU A 997 14.07 16.36 30.97
CA LEU A 997 13.54 17.60 31.55
C LEU A 997 12.24 18.08 30.89
N GLN A 998 12.16 18.05 29.55
CA GLN A 998 10.97 18.52 28.83
C GLN A 998 9.72 17.70 29.18
N ALA A 999 9.84 16.39 29.32
CA ALA A 999 8.72 15.52 29.65
C ALA A 999 8.29 15.68 31.12
N ILE A 1000 9.23 15.91 32.04
CA ILE A 1000 8.93 16.21 33.45
C ILE A 1000 8.23 17.57 33.58
N SER A 1001 8.72 18.58 32.86
CA SER A 1001 8.06 19.89 32.79
C SER A 1001 6.62 19.76 32.25
N ASN A 1002 6.40 18.94 31.21
CA ASN A 1002 5.05 18.64 30.73
C ASN A 1002 4.18 17.93 31.78
N TRP A 1003 4.72 17.02 32.60
CA TRP A 1003 3.92 16.39 33.67
C TRP A 1003 3.40 17.39 34.70
N ILE A 1004 4.22 18.41 34.99
CA ILE A 1004 3.97 19.45 35.98
C ILE A 1004 2.97 20.48 35.43
N HIS A 1005 3.13 20.93 34.19
CA HIS A 1005 2.38 22.08 33.66
C HIS A 1005 1.23 21.71 32.71
N ASP A 1006 1.22 20.51 32.14
CA ASP A 1006 0.18 20.06 31.19
C ASP A 1006 -0.89 19.21 31.90
N ASP A 1007 -2.07 19.79 32.10
CA ASP A 1007 -3.21 19.12 32.75
C ASP A 1007 -3.81 17.98 31.90
N ASP A 1008 -3.55 17.94 30.59
CA ASP A 1008 -4.05 16.91 29.67
C ASP A 1008 -3.26 15.59 29.78
N VAL A 1009 -2.06 15.61 30.39
CA VAL A 1009 -1.31 14.38 30.65
C VAL A 1009 -2.05 13.56 31.71
N ILE A 1010 -2.47 12.33 31.37
CA ILE A 1010 -3.19 11.46 32.31
C ILE A 1010 -2.21 10.87 33.35
N ALA A 1011 -1.03 10.45 32.91
CA ALA A 1011 0.04 9.87 33.73
C ALA A 1011 1.37 9.80 32.95
N PRO A 1012 2.53 9.70 33.62
CA PRO A 1012 3.83 9.40 33.00
C PRO A 1012 3.77 8.23 32.02
N GLN A 1013 4.48 8.30 30.90
CA GLN A 1013 4.45 7.23 29.89
C GLN A 1013 4.86 5.88 30.51
N LYS A 1014 5.97 5.88 31.26
CA LYS A 1014 6.45 4.74 32.07
C LYS A 1014 5.92 4.79 33.51
N TYR A 1015 4.61 4.98 33.70
CA TYR A 1015 3.97 5.12 35.02
C TYR A 1015 4.31 4.01 36.02
N GLN A 1016 4.65 2.81 35.57
CA GLN A 1016 5.05 1.69 36.43
C GLN A 1016 6.41 1.92 37.11
N THR A 1017 7.32 2.66 36.47
CA THR A 1017 8.64 3.01 37.03
C THR A 1017 8.66 4.43 37.58
N ASP A 1018 7.96 5.36 36.91
CA ASP A 1018 8.03 6.78 37.21
C ASP A 1018 7.19 7.16 38.43
N VAL A 1019 6.01 6.54 38.63
CA VAL A 1019 5.17 6.82 39.82
C VAL A 1019 5.85 6.38 41.11
N PRO A 1020 6.49 5.19 41.20
CA PRO A 1020 7.33 4.84 42.35
C PRO A 1020 8.51 5.81 42.58
N ALA A 1021 9.17 6.27 41.51
CA ALA A 1021 10.25 7.25 41.62
C ALA A 1021 9.73 8.59 42.17
N ILE A 1022 8.56 9.04 41.72
CA ILE A 1022 7.87 10.24 42.23
C ILE A 1022 7.50 10.05 43.71
N ALA A 1023 6.95 8.91 44.11
CA ALA A 1023 6.63 8.61 45.50
C ALA A 1023 7.89 8.67 46.39
N SER A 1024 9.01 8.10 45.91
CA SER A 1024 10.28 8.11 46.62
C SER A 1024 10.88 9.50 46.76
N VAL A 1025 10.77 10.36 45.73
CA VAL A 1025 11.36 11.72 45.75
C VAL A 1025 10.50 12.69 46.56
N THR A 1026 9.18 12.58 46.45
CA THR A 1026 8.24 13.48 47.14
C THR A 1026 8.06 13.13 48.62
N GLY A 1027 8.34 11.88 49.01
CA GLY A 1027 8.12 11.40 50.38
C GLY A 1027 6.65 11.40 50.80
N ASN A 1028 5.72 11.52 49.85
CA ASN A 1028 4.29 11.61 50.14
C ASN A 1028 3.77 10.27 50.67
N GLU A 1029 3.34 10.24 51.94
CA GLU A 1029 2.89 9.02 52.63
C GLU A 1029 1.67 8.39 51.97
N GLU A 1030 0.74 9.20 51.46
CA GLU A 1030 -0.49 8.73 50.84
C GLU A 1030 -0.22 8.07 49.48
N LEU A 1031 0.60 8.70 48.63
CA LEU A 1031 1.04 8.15 47.35
C LEU A 1031 1.84 6.86 47.57
N SER A 1032 2.80 6.87 48.51
CA SER A 1032 3.64 5.70 48.81
C SER A 1032 2.79 4.50 49.25
N ARG A 1033 1.81 4.70 50.13
CA ARG A 1033 0.90 3.64 50.61
C ARG A 1033 -0.06 3.15 49.53
N LYS A 1034 -0.46 4.02 48.59
CA LYS A 1034 -1.44 3.71 47.54
C LYS A 1034 -0.81 3.47 46.16
N THR A 1035 0.52 3.35 46.05
CA THR A 1035 1.24 3.26 44.77
C THR A 1035 0.61 2.25 43.80
N ASP A 1036 0.34 1.03 44.24
CA ASP A 1036 -0.27 -0.01 43.39
C ASP A 1036 -1.70 0.33 42.96
N ALA A 1037 -2.48 0.95 43.86
CA ALA A 1037 -3.84 1.40 43.59
C ALA A 1037 -3.86 2.58 42.61
N VAL A 1038 -2.87 3.48 42.69
CA VAL A 1038 -2.67 4.58 41.74
C VAL A 1038 -2.28 4.03 40.37
N ILE A 1039 -1.37 3.06 40.30
CA ILE A 1039 -0.99 2.39 39.03
C ILE A 1039 -2.20 1.69 38.40
N ALA A 1040 -3.01 0.99 39.20
CA ALA A 1040 -4.25 0.36 38.73
C ALA A 1040 -5.28 1.40 38.24
N ALA A 1041 -5.48 2.49 38.97
CA ALA A 1041 -6.36 3.58 38.56
C ALA A 1041 -5.88 4.26 37.27
N ILE A 1042 -4.57 4.52 37.13
CA ILE A 1042 -3.97 5.03 35.89
C ILE A 1042 -4.27 4.10 34.71
N LYS A 1043 -4.14 2.78 34.91
CA LYS A 1043 -4.47 1.78 33.89
C LYS A 1043 -5.94 1.84 33.50
N ASN A 1044 -6.85 1.96 34.47
CA ASN A 1044 -8.29 2.03 34.24
C ASN A 1044 -8.69 3.33 33.52
N VAL A 1045 -8.16 4.47 33.96
CA VAL A 1045 -8.37 5.78 33.32
C VAL A 1045 -7.82 5.80 31.89
N ARG A 1046 -6.62 5.25 31.65
CA ARG A 1046 -6.08 5.08 30.29
C ARG A 1046 -6.97 4.17 29.44
N SER A 1047 -7.42 3.04 29.97
CA SER A 1047 -8.32 2.12 29.26
C SER A 1047 -9.66 2.77 28.92
N ALA A 1048 -10.25 3.53 29.85
CA ALA A 1048 -11.49 4.26 29.63
C ALA A 1048 -11.32 5.30 28.50
N HIS A 1049 -10.24 6.08 28.55
CA HIS A 1049 -9.96 7.14 27.60
C HIS A 1049 -9.54 6.63 26.21
N GLN A 1050 -8.72 5.59 26.14
CA GLN A 1050 -8.14 5.09 24.89
C GLN A 1050 -9.02 4.04 24.20
N GLN A 1051 -9.82 3.28 24.94
CA GLN A 1051 -10.56 2.14 24.40
C GLN A 1051 -12.07 2.25 24.63
N LYS A 1052 -12.53 2.44 25.87
CA LYS A 1052 -13.97 2.30 26.18
C LYS A 1052 -14.79 3.47 25.63
N ALA A 1053 -14.35 4.71 25.83
CA ALA A 1053 -15.06 5.90 25.36
C ALA A 1053 -15.16 5.96 23.82
N PRO A 1054 -14.08 5.77 23.03
CA PRO A 1054 -14.17 5.71 21.58
C PRO A 1054 -15.12 4.62 21.05
N ARG A 1055 -15.19 3.45 21.72
CA ARG A 1055 -16.12 2.37 21.35
C ARG A 1055 -17.57 2.75 21.63
N LEU A 1056 -17.84 3.34 22.79
CA LEU A 1056 -19.19 3.75 23.15
C LEU A 1056 -19.73 4.83 22.21
N ILE A 1057 -18.90 5.81 21.84
CA ILE A 1057 -19.25 6.85 20.86
C ILE A 1057 -19.52 6.20 19.50
N ALA A 1058 -18.64 5.30 19.03
CA ALA A 1058 -18.85 4.59 17.78
C ALA A 1058 -20.17 3.80 17.75
N LYS A 1059 -20.52 3.14 18.85
CA LYS A 1059 -21.79 2.43 19.03
C LYS A 1059 -22.99 3.37 18.99
N ARG A 1060 -22.91 4.56 19.62
CA ARG A 1060 -23.97 5.59 19.58
C ARG A 1060 -24.20 6.09 18.15
N ILE A 1061 -23.12 6.33 17.40
CA ILE A 1061 -23.19 6.78 15.99
C ILE A 1061 -23.79 5.72 15.08
N ARG A 1062 -23.32 4.46 15.17
CA ARG A 1062 -23.83 3.36 14.34
C ARG A 1062 -25.31 3.09 14.56
N LYS A 1063 -25.81 3.20 15.80
CA LYS A 1063 -27.25 3.10 16.10
C LYS A 1063 -28.11 4.13 15.36
N LYS A 1064 -27.52 5.28 14.98
CA LYS A 1064 -28.19 6.34 14.22
C LYS A 1064 -27.71 6.41 12.77
N ALA A 1065 -26.86 5.49 12.30
CA ALA A 1065 -26.29 5.54 10.95
C ALA A 1065 -27.38 5.63 9.86
N ALA A 1066 -28.49 4.90 10.00
CA ALA A 1066 -29.59 4.93 9.03
C ALA A 1066 -30.40 6.24 9.02
N SER A 1067 -30.39 7.02 10.12
CA SER A 1067 -30.98 8.37 10.14
C SER A 1067 -29.96 9.43 9.67
N VAL A 1068 -28.69 9.24 10.02
CA VAL A 1068 -27.56 10.06 9.55
C VAL A 1068 -27.45 9.99 8.03
N VAL A 1069 -27.44 8.81 7.44
CA VAL A 1069 -27.39 8.64 5.97
C VAL A 1069 -28.61 9.26 5.28
N ARG A 1070 -29.79 9.25 5.93
CA ARG A 1070 -31.01 9.91 5.41
C ARG A 1070 -30.98 11.43 5.53
N GLN A 1071 -30.45 11.97 6.61
CA GLN A 1071 -30.24 13.43 6.78
C GLN A 1071 -29.06 13.93 5.93
N GLU A 1072 -28.06 13.09 5.67
CA GLU A 1072 -26.97 13.32 4.72
C GLU A 1072 -27.48 13.36 3.26
N GLN A 1073 -28.45 12.52 2.88
CA GLN A 1073 -29.12 12.61 1.58
C GLN A 1073 -29.94 13.89 1.41
N ALA A 1074 -30.24 14.60 2.50
CA ALA A 1074 -30.87 15.92 2.48
C ALA A 1074 -29.87 17.08 2.55
N ASP A 1075 -28.56 16.77 2.53
CA ASP A 1075 -27.42 17.71 2.55
C ASP A 1075 -27.49 18.75 3.69
N GLU A 1076 -27.95 18.33 4.87
CA GLU A 1076 -27.93 19.15 6.08
C GLU A 1076 -26.48 19.41 6.54
N ALA A 1077 -26.08 20.68 6.61
CA ALA A 1077 -24.75 21.14 7.03
C ALA A 1077 -24.28 20.61 8.40
N VAL A 1078 -25.22 20.40 9.32
CA VAL A 1078 -24.96 19.95 10.69
C VAL A 1078 -25.98 18.88 11.05
N VAL A 1079 -25.54 17.62 11.17
CA VAL A 1079 -26.44 16.52 11.50
C VAL A 1079 -26.48 16.31 13.02
N GLN A 1080 -27.68 16.44 13.61
CA GLN A 1080 -27.90 16.28 15.05
C GLN A 1080 -27.98 14.80 15.43
N LEU A 1081 -27.02 14.32 16.22
CA LEU A 1081 -26.94 12.93 16.67
C LEU A 1081 -27.61 12.69 18.04
N GLY A 1082 -28.13 13.72 18.72
CA GLY A 1082 -28.71 13.64 20.08
C GLY A 1082 -27.66 13.67 21.19
N ASP A 1083 -28.08 13.87 22.46
CA ASP A 1083 -27.20 14.04 23.63
C ASP A 1083 -26.13 15.14 23.45
N ASP A 1084 -26.54 16.26 22.84
CA ASP A 1084 -25.70 17.40 22.44
C ASP A 1084 -24.55 17.04 21.46
N LEU A 1085 -24.65 15.93 20.70
CA LEU A 1085 -23.67 15.57 19.67
C LEU A 1085 -24.08 16.06 18.28
N VAL A 1086 -23.13 16.66 17.56
CA VAL A 1086 -23.26 17.08 16.16
C VAL A 1086 -22.23 16.38 15.29
N LEU A 1087 -22.63 16.04 14.07
CA LEU A 1087 -21.77 15.49 13.03
C LEU A 1087 -21.56 16.55 11.95
N LEU A 1088 -20.29 16.78 11.59
CA LEU A 1088 -19.87 17.76 10.61
C LEU A 1088 -18.98 17.11 9.55
N ARG A 1089 -19.13 17.54 8.30
CA ARG A 1089 -18.26 17.15 7.17
C ARG A 1089 -17.21 18.23 6.97
N VAL A 1090 -15.93 17.88 6.96
CA VAL A 1090 -14.83 18.81 6.70
C VAL A 1090 -14.89 19.23 5.23
N SER A 1091 -15.02 20.52 4.97
CA SER A 1091 -14.97 21.09 3.62
C SER A 1091 -13.57 21.62 3.29
N GLU A 1092 -12.91 22.25 4.26
CA GLU A 1092 -11.56 22.77 4.08
C GLU A 1092 -10.66 22.70 5.31
N THR A 1093 -9.35 22.69 5.04
CA THR A 1093 -8.29 22.67 6.05
C THR A 1093 -7.23 23.71 5.72
N ALA A 1094 -6.97 24.65 6.62
CA ALA A 1094 -5.86 25.60 6.44
C ALA A 1094 -4.50 24.93 6.69
N SER A 1095 -3.50 25.28 5.88
CA SER A 1095 -2.13 24.76 5.99
C SER A 1095 -1.29 25.47 7.06
N LYS A 1096 -1.51 26.77 7.27
CA LYS A 1096 -0.78 27.62 8.23
C LYS A 1096 -1.41 27.57 9.63
N LEU A 1097 -0.56 27.56 10.66
CA LEU A 1097 -0.96 27.72 12.06
C LEU A 1097 -1.11 29.21 12.40
N MET A 1098 -2.15 29.55 13.14
CA MET A 1098 -2.54 30.92 13.45
C MET A 1098 -2.41 31.20 14.96
N PRO A 1099 -1.81 32.33 15.36
CA PRO A 1099 -1.80 32.74 16.77
C PRO A 1099 -3.22 33.13 17.20
N VAL A 1100 -3.71 32.49 18.26
CA VAL A 1100 -5.06 32.69 18.80
C VAL A 1100 -5.01 32.66 20.32
N LYS A 1101 -6.03 33.23 20.96
CA LYS A 1101 -6.25 32.97 22.38
C LYS A 1101 -6.69 31.52 22.59
N TYR A 1102 -6.13 30.85 23.60
CA TYR A 1102 -6.52 29.48 23.96
C TYR A 1102 -8.03 29.35 24.22
N THR A 1103 -8.67 30.41 24.75
CA THR A 1103 -10.12 30.45 24.98
C THR A 1103 -10.95 30.43 23.70
N ALA A 1104 -10.38 30.85 22.56
CA ALA A 1104 -11.00 30.86 21.25
C ALA A 1104 -10.74 29.58 20.45
N ALA A 1105 -9.76 28.77 20.85
CA ALA A 1105 -9.40 27.52 20.20
C ALA A 1105 -10.23 26.31 20.68
N ASN A 1106 -10.14 25.20 19.94
CA ASN A 1106 -10.72 23.88 20.21
C ASN A 1106 -12.23 23.87 20.40
N ARG A 1107 -12.94 24.73 19.65
CA ARG A 1107 -14.41 24.81 19.65
C ARG A 1107 -14.93 25.17 18.26
N LEU A 1108 -16.21 24.87 18.04
CA LEU A 1108 -16.94 25.30 16.86
C LEU A 1108 -17.39 26.76 17.03
N ILE A 1109 -17.30 27.52 15.95
CA ILE A 1109 -17.74 28.90 15.83
C ILE A 1109 -18.69 28.97 14.63
N GLU A 1110 -19.88 29.52 14.85
CA GLU A 1110 -20.80 29.83 13.77
C GLU A 1110 -20.25 31.02 12.99
N GLY A 1111 -20.02 30.83 11.69
CA GLY A 1111 -19.48 31.86 10.80
C GLY A 1111 -20.54 32.47 9.90
N ASP A 1112 -20.26 33.69 9.43
CA ASP A 1112 -20.85 34.18 8.19
C ASP A 1112 -20.47 33.20 7.07
N THR A 1113 -21.45 32.76 6.29
CA THR A 1113 -21.37 31.65 5.32
C THR A 1113 -20.06 31.66 4.51
N TRP A 1114 -19.27 30.59 4.70
CA TRP A 1114 -18.04 30.34 3.95
C TRP A 1114 -18.32 30.26 2.44
N HIS A 1115 -17.50 30.91 1.63
CA HIS A 1115 -17.58 30.79 0.18
C HIS A 1115 -16.78 29.56 -0.28
N GLU A 1116 -17.42 28.39 -0.29
CA GLU A 1116 -16.79 27.13 -0.77
C GLU A 1116 -16.29 27.19 -2.22
#